data_AF-C5F1R8-F1
#
_entry.id   AF-C5F1R8-F1
#
_cell.length_a   1.000
_cell.length_b   1.000
_cell.length_c   1.000
_cell.angle_alpha   90.00
_cell.angle_beta   90.00
_cell.angle_gamma   90.00
#
_symmetry.space_group_name_H-M   'P 1'
#
loop_
_entity.id
_entity.type
_entity.pdbx_description
1 polymer ?
#
loop_
_entity_poly.entity_id
_entity_poly.type
_entity_poly.pdbx_seq_one_letter_code
_entity_poly.pdbx_strand_id
1 'polypeptide(L)'
;MKLESSPKLDSKTRQKSNKESESKQPKKIQKSKSTRDSKKPAKSKNSSKLKSFIRTIPISIALASALSSQAVANWQQIGLGNIVDSNGTIANNVNMGGGKVIYLDNDQGSLDLTIMGNITSSSSAVGSDNGSIEIRNKSIAGTITNNGIFTASGDQRKVIHLYGGSTLKAFVNNNVVRQQSIRSMIYLKGGSTIQNIINNGTMIQSGGNAGWASVIYIENNGTNVVNNVVFGNGSTTSNTQSGPRNIINIGGNRGTIGNITANGNAKLNGNFAFGAGTITNGITFNGTSAMTGNISSSGRIGSIVLNDSSTIKGNISLTGSANIVNGISLLDSASITNGISLADSSRISKILIDGSNSSGTNGTPKLAGNITVGSAKGNTASIGNITISNGGTYAGTIHTRNQTSIDGITITNGGVVGSNTANSTIISSGNSTIHNIDIQNGGTMYGNIEAQWIPDGNANNEEDQNGVFRDGNIGNVSIVGRLQGDIVVNHKATMNSLTMSDYGTITGNIIIGELGSNGQYPTLSTIRLEGNSGINAITLGGAAAYANIGSLTLEGASSIGTITNNSNGTISNIALNGTSTITNGITNASGGTISNITLASSNTINNGITNNSGGNIGTITSNLDNINNIITNEGTINELVVSKGTITYIDTNNSGVVDSLLQVENGATLKMGANGDGMITIGSDLGSVLDLKQGSIFEGNLRNASAIKKWDNLSNIQGS
;
A
#
# COMPACT_ATOMS: atom_id res chain seq x y z
N MET A 1 53.91 28.18 -9.69
CA MET A 1 53.94 29.62 -9.36
C MET A 1 52.67 29.93 -8.58
N LYS A 2 52.82 30.23 -7.28
CA LYS A 2 51.91 30.84 -6.28
C LYS A 2 50.43 30.41 -6.22
N LEU A 3 49.81 30.13 -5.07
CA LEU A 3 50.21 29.86 -3.67
C LEU A 3 48.93 29.41 -2.94
N GLU A 4 49.07 28.46 -2.03
CA GLU A 4 48.05 27.81 -1.21
C GLU A 4 47.41 28.71 -0.14
N SER A 5 46.22 28.31 0.36
CA SER A 5 45.96 28.31 1.82
C SER A 5 44.79 27.38 2.21
N SER A 6 45.11 26.25 2.84
CA SER A 6 44.42 25.75 4.06
C SER A 6 45.11 26.42 5.28
N PRO A 7 44.64 26.40 6.58
CA PRO A 7 43.99 25.27 7.27
C PRO A 7 43.14 25.54 8.56
N LYS A 8 42.77 24.44 9.26
CA LYS A 8 42.71 24.20 10.73
C LYS A 8 41.35 24.11 11.46
N LEU A 9 41.05 22.85 11.85
CA LEU A 9 40.49 22.42 13.14
C LEU A 9 41.22 23.06 14.34
N ASP A 10 40.50 23.33 15.45
CA ASP A 10 40.66 22.65 16.75
C ASP A 10 39.61 23.11 17.80
N SER A 11 39.14 22.15 18.63
CA SER A 11 38.87 22.25 20.08
C SER A 11 37.75 23.19 20.60
N LYS A 12 36.79 22.87 21.50
CA LYS A 12 36.51 21.84 22.53
C LYS A 12 35.02 22.02 22.87
N THR A 13 34.23 21.00 23.23
CA THR A 13 34.04 20.47 24.61
C THR A 13 33.27 19.14 24.45
N ARG A 14 33.88 17.95 24.59
CA ARG A 14 33.87 17.04 25.78
C ARG A 14 32.49 16.94 26.45
N GLN A 15 31.86 15.79 26.74
CA GLN A 15 32.24 14.37 26.82
C GLN A 15 30.97 13.49 26.87
N LYS A 16 31.01 12.33 26.19
CA LYS A 16 30.51 10.97 26.54
C LYS A 16 29.74 10.80 27.87
N SER A 17 28.76 9.91 28.06
CA SER A 17 28.46 8.60 27.43
C SER A 17 27.22 7.94 28.06
N ASN A 18 26.59 7.04 27.29
CA ASN A 18 25.93 5.75 27.65
C ASN A 18 24.74 5.77 28.63
N LYS A 19 23.56 5.20 28.33
CA LYS A 19 23.12 3.85 27.87
C LYS A 19 22.39 3.19 29.06
N GLU A 20 21.34 2.46 28.71
CA GLU A 20 20.70 1.36 29.47
C GLU A 20 19.46 1.62 30.36
N SER A 21 18.34 1.09 29.84
CA SER A 21 17.49 0.06 30.43
C SER A 21 16.56 0.38 31.61
N GLU A 22 15.28 0.14 31.31
CA GLU A 22 14.32 -0.68 32.06
C GLU A 22 13.77 -0.24 33.43
N SER A 23 12.43 -0.26 33.44
CA SER A 23 11.56 -0.63 34.55
C SER A 23 11.44 0.35 35.72
N LYS A 24 10.19 0.76 36.03
CA LYS A 24 9.56 0.64 37.36
C LYS A 24 8.21 1.35 37.39
N GLN A 25 7.14 0.56 37.44
CA GLN A 25 6.08 0.78 38.42
C GLN A 25 6.37 -0.11 39.65
N PRO A 26 5.65 -0.03 40.78
CA PRO A 26 4.97 1.10 41.46
C PRO A 26 5.43 1.19 42.96
N LYS A 27 5.14 2.27 43.71
CA LYS A 27 5.23 2.21 45.19
C LYS A 27 4.09 2.91 45.95
N LYS A 28 3.63 2.13 46.93
CA LYS A 28 2.52 2.22 47.88
C LYS A 28 2.57 3.39 48.88
N ILE A 29 1.35 3.79 49.25
CA ILE A 29 0.82 4.23 50.55
C ILE A 29 1.71 3.90 51.78
N GLN A 30 1.96 4.89 52.65
CA GLN A 30 1.95 4.69 54.11
C GLN A 30 1.70 5.98 54.92
N LYS A 31 0.97 5.79 56.02
CA LYS A 31 0.43 6.74 57.01
C LYS A 31 1.52 7.43 57.85
N SER A 32 1.20 8.60 58.41
CA SER A 32 1.71 9.01 59.74
C SER A 32 0.63 9.74 60.55
N LYS A 33 0.70 9.52 61.87
CA LYS A 33 -0.26 9.83 62.94
C LYS A 33 0.50 10.59 64.03
N SER A 34 -0.23 11.28 64.92
CA SER A 34 0.11 11.85 66.25
C SER A 34 0.31 13.38 66.32
N THR A 35 -0.59 14.16 66.95
CA THR A 35 -0.86 14.51 68.39
C THR A 35 0.12 15.47 69.09
N ARG A 36 -0.32 16.74 69.22
CA ARG A 36 -0.56 17.58 70.43
C ARG A 36 0.32 17.42 71.68
N ASP A 37 0.91 18.53 72.16
CA ASP A 37 0.72 19.16 73.50
C ASP A 37 1.66 20.38 73.65
N SER A 38 1.17 21.61 73.86
CA SER A 38 0.64 22.27 75.08
C SER A 38 1.71 23.00 75.93
N LYS A 39 1.54 24.33 76.06
CA LYS A 39 2.06 25.14 77.20
C LYS A 39 0.94 26.08 77.66
N LYS A 40 0.79 26.16 78.98
CA LYS A 40 -0.32 26.73 79.77
C LYS A 40 0.19 27.96 80.59
N PRO A 41 -0.58 28.65 81.47
CA PRO A 41 -1.15 29.99 81.25
C PRO A 41 -0.86 31.03 82.37
N ALA A 42 -1.38 32.26 82.25
CA ALA A 42 -1.56 33.16 83.41
C ALA A 42 -2.84 34.05 83.34
N LYS A 43 -3.65 33.88 84.40
CA LYS A 43 -4.82 34.56 85.01
C LYS A 43 -5.23 36.01 84.63
N SER A 44 -6.56 36.25 84.55
CA SER A 44 -7.42 36.99 85.53
C SER A 44 -8.90 36.96 85.07
N LYS A 45 -9.84 36.36 85.83
CA LYS A 45 -10.84 36.90 86.79
C LYS A 45 -11.81 38.01 86.28
N ASN A 46 -13.04 37.56 85.97
CA ASN A 46 -14.41 38.11 86.13
C ASN A 46 -14.69 39.63 86.11
N SER A 47 -15.64 40.05 85.24
CA SER A 47 -17.01 40.48 85.66
C SER A 47 -17.93 40.90 84.50
N SER A 48 -19.13 40.28 84.46
CA SER A 48 -20.47 40.81 84.12
C SER A 48 -20.80 41.53 82.78
N LYS A 49 -21.81 40.94 82.12
CA LYS A 49 -22.97 41.50 81.38
C LYS A 49 -22.85 41.95 79.91
N LEU A 50 -23.79 41.36 79.14
CA LEU A 50 -24.42 41.78 77.87
C LEU A 50 -23.74 41.48 76.50
N LYS A 51 -24.34 40.51 75.78
CA LYS A 51 -24.86 40.55 74.39
C LYS A 51 -24.54 39.27 73.61
N SER A 52 -25.61 38.59 73.18
CA SER A 52 -25.56 37.46 72.26
C SER A 52 -24.95 37.90 70.92
N PHE A 53 -23.77 37.41 70.59
CA PHE A 53 -23.22 37.51 69.24
C PHE A 53 -23.85 36.42 68.37
N ILE A 54 -24.97 36.78 67.73
CA ILE A 54 -25.40 36.16 66.47
C ILE A 54 -24.28 36.47 65.46
N ARG A 55 -23.52 35.45 65.04
CA ARG A 55 -22.59 35.64 63.92
C ARG A 55 -23.41 35.67 62.63
N THR A 56 -23.60 36.87 62.13
CA THR A 56 -24.05 37.13 60.76
C THR A 56 -23.02 36.51 59.81
N ILE A 57 -23.40 35.43 59.12
CA ILE A 57 -22.69 35.02 57.91
C ILE A 57 -22.79 36.21 56.94
N PRO A 58 -21.69 36.69 56.33
CA PRO A 58 -21.79 37.73 55.32
C PRO A 58 -22.79 37.27 54.25
N ILE A 59 -23.88 38.02 54.08
CA ILE A 59 -24.94 37.72 53.12
C ILE A 59 -24.34 37.49 51.72
N SER A 60 -23.22 38.14 51.40
CA SER A 60 -22.48 37.95 50.15
C SER A 60 -21.91 36.54 49.92
N ILE A 61 -21.47 35.81 50.96
CA ILE A 61 -20.95 34.44 50.81
C ILE A 61 -22.09 33.42 50.73
N ALA A 62 -23.13 33.57 51.55
CA ALA A 62 -24.31 32.71 51.48
C ALA A 62 -25.07 32.91 50.15
N LEU A 63 -25.20 34.17 49.70
CA LEU A 63 -25.83 34.50 48.43
C LEU A 63 -24.95 34.08 47.24
N ALA A 64 -23.62 34.20 47.29
CA ALA A 64 -22.73 33.69 46.24
C ALA A 64 -22.72 32.15 46.17
N SER A 65 -22.80 31.44 47.29
CA SER A 65 -22.95 29.97 47.31
C SER A 65 -24.33 29.49 46.86
N ALA A 66 -25.37 30.31 47.08
CA ALA A 66 -26.73 30.05 46.60
C ALA A 66 -26.91 30.44 45.11
N LEU A 67 -26.15 31.40 44.59
CA LEU A 67 -26.09 31.77 43.18
C LEU A 67 -25.15 30.87 42.36
N SER A 68 -24.21 30.18 42.99
CA SER A 68 -23.31 29.22 42.32
C SER A 68 -23.92 27.83 42.13
N SER A 69 -25.14 27.55 42.61
CA SER A 69 -25.88 26.42 42.08
C SER A 69 -26.37 26.83 40.70
N GLN A 70 -25.58 26.55 39.64
CA GLN A 70 -26.15 26.55 38.30
C GLN A 70 -27.42 25.69 38.38
N ALA A 71 -28.58 26.30 38.16
CA ALA A 71 -29.84 25.58 38.04
C ALA A 71 -29.69 24.68 36.81
N VAL A 72 -29.23 23.45 37.03
CA VAL A 72 -29.08 22.46 35.97
C VAL A 72 -30.49 22.17 35.45
N ALA A 73 -30.71 22.34 34.16
CA ALA A 73 -32.04 22.20 33.61
C ALA A 73 -32.48 20.74 33.63
N ASN A 74 -33.69 20.50 34.13
CA ASN A 74 -34.30 19.16 34.14
C ASN A 74 -34.80 18.76 32.76
N TRP A 75 -34.77 17.45 32.47
CA TRP A 75 -35.37 16.87 31.27
C TRP A 75 -36.89 17.08 31.26
N GLN A 76 -37.40 17.57 30.13
CA GLN A 76 -38.82 17.83 29.91
C GLN A 76 -39.50 16.65 29.21
N GLN A 77 -40.82 16.55 29.35
CA GLN A 77 -41.59 15.38 28.95
C GLN A 77 -42.94 15.82 28.37
N ILE A 78 -43.36 15.26 27.24
CA ILE A 78 -44.69 15.50 26.64
C ILE A 78 -45.52 14.22 26.72
N GLY A 79 -46.73 14.31 27.27
CA GLY A 79 -47.69 13.21 27.32
C GLY A 79 -47.23 12.00 28.15
N LEU A 80 -46.19 12.19 28.96
CA LEU A 80 -45.64 11.24 29.92
C LEU A 80 -45.84 11.88 31.30
N GLY A 81 -46.32 11.12 32.29
CA GLY A 81 -46.26 11.56 33.69
C GLY A 81 -44.80 11.76 34.12
N ASN A 82 -44.54 12.13 35.38
CA ASN A 82 -43.17 12.33 35.88
C ASN A 82 -42.37 11.01 35.91
N ILE A 83 -41.79 10.60 34.77
CA ILE A 83 -41.03 9.35 34.62
C ILE A 83 -39.51 9.54 34.81
N VAL A 84 -39.02 10.77 34.64
CA VAL A 84 -37.65 11.16 34.97
C VAL A 84 -37.67 11.75 36.37
N ASP A 85 -36.90 11.15 37.30
CA ASP A 85 -36.78 11.67 38.65
C ASP A 85 -35.85 12.90 38.73
N SER A 86 -35.74 13.49 39.92
CA SER A 86 -34.90 14.68 40.16
C SER A 86 -33.41 14.45 39.92
N ASN A 87 -32.96 13.19 39.85
CA ASN A 87 -31.58 12.81 39.58
C ASN A 87 -31.36 12.48 38.09
N GLY A 88 -32.38 12.64 37.23
CA GLY A 88 -32.29 12.30 35.82
C GLY A 88 -32.40 10.80 35.56
N THR A 89 -33.10 10.03 36.39
CA THR A 89 -33.24 8.57 36.22
C THR A 89 -34.64 8.16 35.79
N ILE A 90 -34.72 7.23 34.81
CA ILE A 90 -35.92 6.49 34.44
C ILE A 90 -35.81 5.09 35.06
N ALA A 91 -36.41 4.91 36.23
CA ALA A 91 -36.30 3.66 36.99
C ALA A 91 -37.22 2.54 36.46
N ASN A 92 -38.39 2.91 35.92
CA ASN A 92 -39.44 1.98 35.52
C ASN A 92 -39.56 1.85 34.00
N ASN A 93 -40.25 0.81 33.54
CA ASN A 93 -40.55 0.65 32.13
C ASN A 93 -41.45 1.79 31.62
N VAL A 94 -41.15 2.31 30.44
CA VAL A 94 -41.87 3.42 29.81
C VAL A 94 -42.37 2.99 28.43
N ASN A 95 -43.67 3.24 28.18
CA ASN A 95 -44.27 3.08 26.86
C ASN A 95 -44.62 4.45 26.25
N MET A 96 -43.95 4.80 25.15
CA MET A 96 -44.03 6.08 24.47
C MET A 96 -44.73 5.92 23.12
N GLY A 97 -46.07 5.93 23.13
CA GLY A 97 -46.92 5.97 21.92
C GLY A 97 -47.51 7.37 21.67
N GLY A 98 -47.97 7.65 20.44
CA GLY A 98 -48.84 8.80 20.15
C GLY A 98 -48.20 10.19 20.33
N GLY A 99 -46.93 10.38 19.93
CA GLY A 99 -46.25 11.68 19.96
C GLY A 99 -45.57 12.03 21.29
N LYS A 100 -45.63 11.14 22.29
CA LYS A 100 -44.90 11.28 23.56
C LYS A 100 -43.39 11.43 23.34
N VAL A 101 -42.71 12.28 24.09
CA VAL A 101 -41.27 12.54 23.93
C VAL A 101 -40.61 12.97 25.24
N ILE A 102 -39.35 12.59 25.44
CA ILE A 102 -38.47 13.17 26.45
C ILE A 102 -37.56 14.16 25.72
N TYR A 103 -37.44 15.39 26.19
CA TYR A 103 -36.70 16.40 25.44
C TYR A 103 -35.99 17.42 26.32
N LEU A 104 -34.97 18.05 25.74
CA LEU A 104 -34.27 19.20 26.29
C LEU A 104 -34.39 20.37 25.31
N ASP A 105 -34.80 21.52 25.83
CA ASP A 105 -35.12 22.73 25.06
C ASP A 105 -34.77 23.98 25.89
N ASN A 106 -33.50 24.09 26.26
CA ASN A 106 -32.95 25.26 26.94
C ASN A 106 -31.42 25.34 26.77
N ASP A 107 -30.90 26.56 26.73
CA ASP A 107 -29.47 26.84 26.54
C ASP A 107 -28.62 26.62 27.82
N GLN A 108 -29.19 26.02 28.87
CA GLN A 108 -28.49 25.71 30.11
C GLN A 108 -28.03 24.25 30.10
N GLY A 109 -26.90 23.95 30.76
CA GLY A 109 -26.46 22.57 30.93
C GLY A 109 -27.52 21.73 31.65
N SER A 110 -27.74 20.50 31.20
CA SER A 110 -28.68 19.55 31.80
C SER A 110 -27.98 18.40 32.54
N LEU A 111 -28.70 17.78 33.47
CA LEU A 111 -28.28 16.57 34.19
C LEU A 111 -28.10 15.39 33.23
N ASP A 112 -27.31 14.42 33.66
CA ASP A 112 -27.24 13.12 32.99
C ASP A 112 -28.61 12.43 33.02
N LEU A 113 -28.95 11.67 31.97
CA LEU A 113 -30.15 10.86 31.88
C LEU A 113 -29.78 9.38 31.95
N THR A 114 -30.19 8.69 33.02
CA THR A 114 -29.94 7.25 33.20
C THR A 114 -31.22 6.44 33.00
N ILE A 115 -31.23 5.53 32.03
CA ILE A 115 -32.36 4.66 31.70
C ILE A 115 -32.10 3.28 32.31
N MET A 116 -32.80 2.98 33.41
CA MET A 116 -32.74 1.66 34.07
C MET A 116 -33.87 0.75 33.60
N GLY A 117 -35.07 1.30 33.40
CA GLY A 117 -36.22 0.58 32.86
C GLY A 117 -36.17 0.42 31.34
N ASN A 118 -37.02 -0.47 30.79
CA ASN A 118 -37.16 -0.64 29.34
C ASN A 118 -37.96 0.51 28.74
N ILE A 119 -37.56 1.00 27.56
CA ILE A 119 -38.32 1.99 26.79
C ILE A 119 -38.82 1.32 25.51
N THR A 120 -40.14 1.30 25.34
CA THR A 120 -40.77 0.98 24.04
C THR A 120 -41.35 2.27 23.50
N SER A 121 -40.89 2.71 22.34
CA SER A 121 -41.36 3.93 21.72
C SER A 121 -41.86 3.69 20.30
N SER A 122 -43.12 4.02 20.05
CA SER A 122 -43.76 3.89 18.74
C SER A 122 -44.40 5.20 18.32
N SER A 123 -44.16 5.65 17.08
CA SER A 123 -44.90 6.80 16.52
C SER A 123 -46.12 6.31 15.74
N SER A 124 -47.29 6.91 15.98
CA SER A 124 -48.50 6.74 15.15
C SER A 124 -48.80 7.94 14.25
N ALA A 125 -48.10 9.06 14.41
CA ALA A 125 -48.36 10.29 13.65
C ALA A 125 -47.43 10.40 12.43
N VAL A 126 -48.05 10.40 11.25
CA VAL A 126 -47.37 10.58 9.96
C VAL A 126 -46.87 12.03 9.85
N GLY A 127 -45.59 12.25 9.52
CA GLY A 127 -45.08 13.56 9.05
C GLY A 127 -44.28 14.42 10.03
N SER A 128 -43.91 13.95 11.22
CA SER A 128 -43.00 14.68 12.12
C SER A 128 -41.74 13.86 12.44
N ASP A 129 -40.58 14.50 12.27
CA ASP A 129 -39.25 13.91 12.27
C ASP A 129 -38.76 13.56 13.69
N ASN A 130 -39.55 12.83 14.49
CA ASN A 130 -39.45 12.83 15.96
C ASN A 130 -38.42 11.84 16.54
N GLY A 131 -37.76 12.26 17.60
CA GLY A 131 -36.95 11.41 18.47
C GLY A 131 -37.74 10.89 19.66
N SER A 132 -37.28 9.79 20.25
CA SER A 132 -37.74 9.34 21.57
C SER A 132 -37.13 10.20 22.66
N ILE A 133 -35.85 10.53 22.48
CA ILE A 133 -35.16 11.57 23.20
C ILE A 133 -34.74 12.65 22.19
N GLU A 134 -35.10 13.89 22.47
CA GLU A 134 -34.78 15.05 21.63
C GLU A 134 -33.92 16.07 22.38
N ILE A 135 -32.91 16.63 21.71
CA ILE A 135 -32.11 17.74 22.24
C ILE A 135 -32.11 18.83 21.17
N ARG A 136 -32.65 19.99 21.53
CA ARG A 136 -33.14 20.99 20.58
C ARG A 136 -32.65 22.38 20.92
N ASN A 137 -32.72 23.29 19.95
CA ASN A 137 -32.55 24.73 20.16
C ASN A 137 -31.32 25.08 21.03
N LYS A 138 -30.12 24.73 20.56
CA LYS A 138 -28.83 25.01 21.21
C LYS A 138 -28.67 24.43 22.62
N SER A 139 -29.50 23.47 23.01
CA SER A 139 -29.41 22.85 24.33
C SER A 139 -28.11 22.07 24.54
N ILE A 140 -27.67 22.01 25.79
CA ILE A 140 -26.47 21.26 26.21
C ILE A 140 -26.89 20.13 27.16
N ALA A 141 -27.01 18.91 26.63
CA ALA A 141 -27.32 17.73 27.41
C ALA A 141 -26.06 17.09 28.02
N GLY A 142 -26.21 16.55 29.23
CA GLY A 142 -25.22 15.69 29.89
C GLY A 142 -25.04 14.35 29.18
N THR A 143 -24.77 13.29 29.94
CA THR A 143 -24.63 11.93 29.45
C THR A 143 -25.98 11.21 29.45
N ILE A 144 -26.37 10.61 28.33
CA ILE A 144 -27.51 9.67 28.28
C ILE A 144 -26.94 8.25 28.39
N THR A 145 -27.29 7.52 29.45
CA THR A 145 -26.86 6.14 29.69
C THR A 145 -28.03 5.18 29.61
N ASN A 146 -27.97 4.20 28.70
CA ASN A 146 -28.95 3.12 28.59
C ASN A 146 -28.45 1.83 29.25
N ASN A 147 -29.10 1.41 30.34
CA ASN A 147 -28.90 0.12 30.99
C ASN A 147 -30.05 -0.87 30.71
N GLY A 148 -31.18 -0.40 30.15
CA GLY A 148 -32.35 -1.21 29.80
C GLY A 148 -32.39 -1.65 28.33
N ILE A 149 -33.56 -2.14 27.91
CA ILE A 149 -33.88 -2.38 26.49
C ILE A 149 -34.64 -1.17 25.95
N PHE A 150 -34.04 -0.47 24.99
CA PHE A 150 -34.67 0.65 24.29
C PHE A 150 -35.06 0.23 22.87
N THR A 151 -36.36 0.10 22.60
CA THR A 151 -36.87 -0.16 21.25
C THR A 151 -37.61 1.07 20.71
N ALA A 152 -37.17 1.59 19.57
CA ALA A 152 -37.92 2.56 18.78
C ALA A 152 -38.50 1.89 17.52
N SER A 153 -39.77 2.17 17.22
CA SER A 153 -40.50 1.60 16.07
C SER A 153 -41.52 2.61 15.50
N GLY A 154 -42.14 2.27 14.37
CA GLY A 154 -43.07 3.15 13.64
C GLY A 154 -42.40 4.02 12.56
N ASP A 155 -43.18 4.72 11.75
CA ASP A 155 -42.71 5.23 10.45
C ASP A 155 -41.69 6.37 10.50
N GLN A 156 -41.53 7.09 11.62
CA GLN A 156 -40.59 8.23 11.68
C GLN A 156 -39.83 8.37 13.00
N ARG A 157 -39.91 7.38 13.89
CA ARG A 157 -39.36 7.46 15.23
C ARG A 157 -37.85 7.18 15.28
N LYS A 158 -37.10 8.06 15.92
CA LYS A 158 -35.66 7.88 16.22
C LYS A 158 -35.47 7.52 17.70
N VAL A 159 -34.34 6.93 18.06
CA VAL A 159 -34.00 6.76 19.49
C VAL A 159 -33.55 8.11 20.03
N ILE A 160 -32.52 8.69 19.40
CA ILE A 160 -31.98 10.01 19.74
C ILE A 160 -32.03 10.91 18.51
N HIS A 161 -32.54 12.12 18.69
CA HIS A 161 -32.55 13.16 17.67
C HIS A 161 -31.96 14.46 18.23
N LEU A 162 -30.84 14.90 17.67
CA LEU A 162 -30.20 16.17 17.98
C LEU A 162 -30.38 17.16 16.82
N TYR A 163 -30.85 18.36 17.13
CA TYR A 163 -30.95 19.42 16.14
C TYR A 163 -30.84 20.84 16.72
N GLY A 164 -30.66 21.82 15.83
CA GLY A 164 -30.66 23.24 16.18
C GLY A 164 -29.40 23.72 16.91
N GLY A 165 -28.22 23.20 16.54
CA GLY A 165 -26.95 23.59 17.16
C GLY A 165 -26.72 23.00 18.55
N SER A 166 -27.43 21.93 18.90
CA SER A 166 -27.41 21.34 20.23
C SER A 166 -26.18 20.47 20.47
N THR A 167 -25.81 20.27 21.74
CA THR A 167 -24.69 19.43 22.15
C THR A 167 -25.14 18.33 23.10
N LEU A 168 -24.69 17.10 22.86
CA LEU A 168 -24.76 15.99 23.82
C LEU A 168 -23.35 15.62 24.26
N LYS A 169 -23.11 15.55 25.57
CA LYS A 169 -21.81 15.12 26.11
C LYS A 169 -21.51 13.67 25.75
N ALA A 170 -22.43 12.76 26.01
CA ALA A 170 -22.25 11.38 25.62
C ALA A 170 -23.56 10.61 25.48
N PHE A 171 -23.59 9.65 24.57
CA PHE A 171 -24.54 8.55 24.58
C PHE A 171 -23.80 7.26 24.91
N VAL A 172 -24.20 6.56 25.96
CA VAL A 172 -23.60 5.31 26.43
C VAL A 172 -24.65 4.21 26.44
N ASN A 173 -24.49 3.19 25.60
CA ASN A 173 -25.33 1.99 25.62
C ASN A 173 -24.63 0.83 26.31
N ASN A 174 -25.11 0.42 27.48
CA ASN A 174 -24.60 -0.74 28.22
C ASN A 174 -25.41 -2.02 27.99
N ASN A 175 -26.61 -1.92 27.43
CA ASN A 175 -27.49 -3.06 27.19
C ASN A 175 -27.99 -3.06 25.75
N VAL A 176 -29.29 -2.97 25.47
CA VAL A 176 -29.81 -3.13 24.10
C VAL A 176 -30.53 -1.89 23.62
N VAL A 177 -30.19 -1.45 22.40
CA VAL A 177 -30.97 -0.48 21.62
C VAL A 177 -31.39 -1.11 20.31
N ARG A 178 -32.69 -1.09 20.00
CA ARG A 178 -33.28 -1.58 18.76
C ARG A 178 -33.98 -0.44 18.05
N GLN A 179 -33.63 -0.26 16.78
CA GLN A 179 -34.32 0.65 15.88
C GLN A 179 -35.01 -0.14 14.78
N GLN A 180 -36.34 -0.20 14.87
CA GLN A 180 -37.25 -0.90 13.98
C GLN A 180 -38.05 0.06 13.09
N SER A 181 -37.87 1.38 13.28
CA SER A 181 -38.37 2.40 12.36
C SER A 181 -37.57 2.41 11.04
N ILE A 182 -38.15 2.98 9.98
CA ILE A 182 -37.43 3.27 8.74
C ILE A 182 -36.35 4.36 8.88
N ARG A 183 -36.24 5.00 10.05
CA ARG A 183 -35.31 6.09 10.35
C ARG A 183 -34.04 5.59 11.04
N SER A 184 -33.01 6.42 11.03
CA SER A 184 -31.76 6.15 11.75
C SER A 184 -31.96 6.16 13.27
N MET A 185 -31.14 5.40 14.00
CA MET A 185 -31.24 5.28 15.46
C MET A 185 -30.81 6.57 16.16
N ILE A 186 -29.60 7.05 15.87
CA ILE A 186 -29.04 8.31 16.34
C ILE A 186 -28.95 9.25 15.14
N TYR A 187 -29.58 10.41 15.23
CA TYR A 187 -29.70 11.37 14.12
C TYR A 187 -29.23 12.76 14.55
N LEU A 188 -28.28 13.32 13.81
CA LEU A 188 -27.74 14.64 14.06
C LEU A 188 -28.03 15.55 12.87
N LYS A 189 -28.54 16.76 13.14
CA LYS A 189 -28.68 17.81 12.12
C LYS A 189 -28.50 19.22 12.65
N GLY A 190 -28.42 20.19 11.74
CA GLY A 190 -28.46 21.61 12.07
C GLY A 190 -27.28 22.10 12.90
N GLY A 191 -26.08 21.59 12.64
CA GLY A 191 -24.84 21.99 13.34
C GLY A 191 -24.71 21.44 14.75
N SER A 192 -25.31 20.28 15.02
CA SER A 192 -25.30 19.67 16.35
C SER A 192 -24.02 18.86 16.61
N THR A 193 -23.67 18.68 17.88
CA THR A 193 -22.48 17.96 18.32
C THR A 193 -22.82 16.82 19.29
N ILE A 194 -22.23 15.64 19.10
CA ILE A 194 -22.15 14.60 20.14
C ILE A 194 -20.67 14.40 20.48
N GLN A 195 -20.25 14.59 21.73
CA GLN A 195 -18.83 14.38 22.02
C GLN A 195 -18.49 12.89 21.98
N ASN A 196 -19.30 12.02 22.60
CA ASN A 196 -19.00 10.59 22.60
C ASN A 196 -20.24 9.73 22.32
N ILE A 197 -20.10 8.76 21.44
CA ILE A 197 -21.04 7.65 21.29
C ILE A 197 -20.29 6.38 21.72
N ILE A 198 -20.76 5.72 22.77
CA ILE A 198 -20.10 4.55 23.35
C ILE A 198 -21.11 3.40 23.39
N ASN A 199 -20.79 2.30 22.73
CA ASN A 199 -21.58 1.08 22.80
C ASN A 199 -20.79 -0.03 23.49
N ASN A 200 -21.20 -0.39 24.70
CA ASN A 200 -20.72 -1.55 25.44
C ASN A 200 -21.66 -2.76 25.29
N GLY A 201 -22.90 -2.53 24.85
CA GLY A 201 -23.90 -3.58 24.63
C GLY A 201 -24.18 -3.84 23.16
N THR A 202 -25.47 -3.95 22.82
CA THR A 202 -25.96 -4.26 21.48
C THR A 202 -26.79 -3.12 20.90
N MET A 203 -26.40 -2.61 19.73
CA MET A 203 -27.21 -1.70 18.92
C MET A 203 -27.62 -2.41 17.62
N ILE A 204 -28.92 -2.50 17.35
CA ILE A 204 -29.45 -3.16 16.15
C ILE A 204 -30.38 -2.20 15.41
N GLN A 205 -30.04 -1.88 14.17
CA GLN A 205 -30.92 -1.26 13.19
C GLN A 205 -31.53 -2.37 12.31
N SER A 206 -32.84 -2.56 12.38
CA SER A 206 -33.54 -3.57 11.57
C SER A 206 -34.73 -3.02 10.78
N GLY A 207 -35.17 -1.79 11.04
CA GLY A 207 -36.27 -1.15 10.30
C GLY A 207 -35.79 -0.27 9.16
N GLY A 208 -36.51 -0.25 8.01
CA GLY A 208 -36.27 0.66 6.88
C GLY A 208 -35.48 0.10 5.71
N ASN A 209 -35.77 0.61 4.51
CA ASN A 209 -35.01 0.33 3.28
C ASN A 209 -34.47 1.62 2.62
N ALA A 210 -34.53 2.75 3.33
CA ALA A 210 -34.04 4.01 2.81
C ALA A 210 -32.51 4.02 2.81
N GLY A 211 -31.88 4.47 1.73
CA GLY A 211 -30.42 4.43 1.56
C GLY A 211 -29.62 5.18 2.64
N TRP A 212 -30.27 6.09 3.37
CA TRP A 212 -29.66 6.86 4.46
C TRP A 212 -29.81 6.23 5.86
N ALA A 213 -30.68 5.22 6.01
CA ALA A 213 -30.95 4.61 7.30
C ALA A 213 -29.69 3.93 7.88
N SER A 214 -29.39 4.27 9.13
CA SER A 214 -28.15 3.85 9.79
C SER A 214 -28.28 3.85 11.32
N VAL A 215 -27.32 3.23 12.01
CA VAL A 215 -27.25 3.34 13.47
C VAL A 215 -26.90 4.78 13.86
N ILE A 216 -25.94 5.39 13.17
CA ILE A 216 -25.51 6.78 13.36
C ILE A 216 -25.63 7.49 12.02
N TYR A 217 -26.51 8.49 11.95
CA TYR A 217 -26.66 9.35 10.79
C TYR A 217 -26.29 10.79 11.10
N ILE A 218 -25.38 11.34 10.30
CA ILE A 218 -25.01 12.75 10.33
C ILE A 218 -25.55 13.40 9.06
N GLU A 219 -26.54 14.27 9.22
CA GLU A 219 -27.20 14.94 8.10
C GLU A 219 -26.31 16.02 7.46
N ASN A 220 -26.64 16.36 6.22
CA ASN A 220 -25.87 17.26 5.35
C ASN A 220 -26.02 18.75 5.67
N ASN A 221 -26.93 19.08 6.59
CA ASN A 221 -27.21 20.46 6.94
C ASN A 221 -26.48 20.87 8.23
N GLY A 222 -25.60 21.86 8.12
CA GLY A 222 -24.74 22.35 9.19
C GLY A 222 -23.44 21.56 9.37
N THR A 223 -22.52 22.11 10.17
CA THR A 223 -21.25 21.47 10.55
C THR A 223 -21.49 20.53 11.73
N ASN A 224 -22.14 19.39 11.48
CA ASN A 224 -22.44 18.41 12.53
C ASN A 224 -21.16 17.66 12.92
N VAL A 225 -20.97 17.42 14.21
CA VAL A 225 -19.72 16.83 14.75
C VAL A 225 -20.02 15.66 15.68
N VAL A 226 -19.26 14.57 15.53
CA VAL A 226 -19.13 13.54 16.56
C VAL A 226 -17.67 13.44 16.97
N ASN A 227 -17.28 13.72 18.20
CA ASN A 227 -15.83 13.68 18.52
C ASN A 227 -15.32 12.24 18.53
N ASN A 228 -16.03 11.31 19.17
CA ASN A 228 -15.62 9.92 19.27
C ASN A 228 -16.81 8.95 19.10
N VAL A 229 -16.59 7.88 18.34
CA VAL A 229 -17.44 6.69 18.32
C VAL A 229 -16.61 5.50 18.83
N VAL A 230 -17.07 4.87 19.90
CA VAL A 230 -16.38 3.75 20.56
C VAL A 230 -17.29 2.53 20.60
N PHE A 231 -16.87 1.47 19.94
CA PHE A 231 -17.44 0.12 20.07
C PHE A 231 -16.60 -0.65 21.11
N GLY A 232 -17.15 -0.79 22.31
CA GLY A 232 -16.49 -1.39 23.46
C GLY A 232 -16.28 -2.89 23.31
N ASN A 233 -15.46 -3.45 24.21
CA ASN A 233 -15.23 -4.89 24.28
C ASN A 233 -16.56 -5.65 24.48
N GLY A 234 -16.78 -6.72 23.73
CA GLY A 234 -18.00 -7.53 23.76
C GLY A 234 -19.19 -6.91 23.03
N SER A 235 -19.08 -5.67 22.55
CA SER A 235 -20.20 -4.97 21.96
C SER A 235 -20.58 -5.51 20.58
N THR A 236 -21.85 -5.37 20.22
CA THR A 236 -22.34 -5.65 18.87
C THR A 236 -23.04 -4.41 18.32
N THR A 237 -22.70 -4.02 17.09
CA THR A 237 -23.45 -3.00 16.35
C THR A 237 -23.75 -3.51 14.97
N SER A 238 -25.03 -3.56 14.62
CA SER A 238 -25.47 -4.16 13.38
C SER A 238 -26.55 -3.35 12.70
N ASN A 239 -26.47 -3.28 11.38
CA ASN A 239 -27.58 -2.92 10.52
C ASN A 239 -27.93 -4.13 9.64
N THR A 240 -29.11 -4.70 9.85
CA THR A 240 -29.57 -5.95 9.21
C THR A 240 -30.51 -5.72 8.03
N GLN A 241 -30.61 -4.49 7.52
CA GLN A 241 -31.49 -4.15 6.39
C GLN A 241 -31.05 -4.82 5.08
N SER A 242 -31.94 -4.92 4.08
CA SER A 242 -31.59 -5.42 2.74
C SER A 242 -30.86 -4.38 1.86
N GLY A 243 -30.83 -3.10 2.28
CA GLY A 243 -30.19 -1.99 1.58
C GLY A 243 -28.70 -1.79 1.92
N PRO A 244 -28.18 -0.54 1.91
CA PRO A 244 -26.75 -0.26 2.12
C PRO A 244 -26.23 -0.57 3.54
N ARG A 245 -27.06 -1.06 4.47
CA ARG A 245 -26.63 -1.63 5.78
C ARG A 245 -25.62 -0.76 6.54
N ASN A 246 -25.81 0.56 6.58
CA ASN A 246 -24.85 1.47 7.21
C ASN A 246 -24.93 1.41 8.75
N ILE A 247 -23.80 1.25 9.42
CA ILE A 247 -23.66 1.56 10.86
C ILE A 247 -23.47 3.06 11.01
N ILE A 248 -22.53 3.63 10.27
CA ILE A 248 -22.28 5.07 10.24
C ILE A 248 -22.56 5.55 8.83
N ASN A 249 -23.34 6.62 8.73
CA ASN A 249 -23.58 7.32 7.48
C ASN A 249 -23.48 8.83 7.66
N ILE A 250 -22.60 9.46 6.88
CA ILE A 250 -22.55 10.92 6.73
C ILE A 250 -23.12 11.22 5.35
N GLY A 251 -24.30 11.84 5.30
CA GLY A 251 -25.06 11.91 4.04
C GLY A 251 -24.45 12.78 2.93
N GLY A 252 -23.29 13.44 3.12
CA GLY A 252 -22.79 14.54 2.28
C GLY A 252 -21.60 15.33 2.89
N ASN A 253 -21.36 16.56 2.40
CA ASN A 253 -20.05 17.25 2.49
C ASN A 253 -19.71 17.99 3.80
N ARG A 254 -20.47 17.80 4.91
CA ARG A 254 -20.36 18.70 6.09
C ARG A 254 -20.33 18.03 7.47
N GLY A 255 -20.38 16.70 7.52
CA GLY A 255 -20.25 15.96 8.78
C GLY A 255 -18.80 15.66 9.13
N THR A 256 -18.46 15.78 10.41
CA THR A 256 -17.13 15.44 10.94
C THR A 256 -17.23 14.39 12.04
N ILE A 257 -16.35 13.39 12.00
CA ILE A 257 -16.09 12.51 13.13
C ILE A 257 -14.61 12.63 13.52
N GLY A 258 -14.31 12.70 14.81
CA GLY A 258 -12.92 12.73 15.28
C GLY A 258 -12.26 11.35 15.15
N ASN A 259 -12.62 10.46 16.08
CA ASN A 259 -12.13 9.07 16.14
C ASN A 259 -13.26 8.06 16.01
N ILE A 260 -12.99 6.95 15.33
CA ILE A 260 -13.82 5.74 15.39
C ILE A 260 -12.94 4.60 15.91
N THR A 261 -13.35 3.92 16.98
CA THR A 261 -12.56 2.87 17.61
C THR A 261 -13.40 1.64 17.92
N ALA A 262 -12.93 0.47 17.49
CA ALA A 262 -13.47 -0.83 17.88
C ALA A 262 -12.46 -1.58 18.75
N ASN A 263 -12.87 -1.97 19.96
CA ASN A 263 -11.96 -2.53 20.97
C ASN A 263 -12.32 -3.97 21.34
N GLY A 264 -11.32 -4.72 21.79
CA GLY A 264 -11.50 -6.08 22.27
C GLY A 264 -12.11 -6.96 21.18
N ASN A 265 -13.23 -7.62 21.45
CA ASN A 265 -13.93 -8.46 20.47
C ASN A 265 -15.23 -7.84 19.91
N ALA A 266 -15.28 -6.50 19.78
CA ALA A 266 -16.43 -5.80 19.19
C ALA A 266 -16.81 -6.33 17.78
N LYS A 267 -18.11 -6.50 17.53
CA LYS A 267 -18.66 -7.00 16.26
C LYS A 267 -19.44 -5.93 15.52
N LEU A 268 -18.96 -5.55 14.33
CA LEU A 268 -19.55 -4.53 13.48
C LEU A 268 -20.12 -5.15 12.20
N ASN A 269 -21.44 -5.25 12.14
CA ASN A 269 -22.16 -5.87 11.02
C ASN A 269 -22.89 -4.80 10.19
N GLY A 270 -22.15 -4.16 9.30
CA GLY A 270 -22.64 -3.11 8.42
C GLY A 270 -21.52 -2.19 7.95
N ASN A 271 -21.88 -1.22 7.11
CA ASN A 271 -20.93 -0.35 6.41
C ASN A 271 -20.64 0.95 7.19
N PHE A 272 -19.46 1.50 6.97
CA PHE A 272 -19.15 2.89 7.25
C PHE A 272 -19.14 3.66 5.94
N ALA A 273 -20.14 4.52 5.73
CA ALA A 273 -20.29 5.33 4.52
C ALA A 273 -20.14 6.81 4.87
N PHE A 274 -19.03 7.43 4.47
CA PHE A 274 -18.72 8.79 4.93
C PHE A 274 -19.10 9.90 3.95
N GLY A 275 -19.61 9.57 2.75
CA GLY A 275 -19.81 10.58 1.70
C GLY A 275 -18.56 11.46 1.57
N ALA A 276 -18.74 12.77 1.38
CA ALA A 276 -17.63 13.74 1.42
C ALA A 276 -17.39 14.33 2.83
N GLY A 277 -17.80 13.62 3.87
CA GLY A 277 -17.50 13.97 5.26
C GLY A 277 -16.02 13.80 5.60
N THR A 278 -15.65 14.21 6.83
CA THR A 278 -14.28 14.13 7.32
C THR A 278 -14.19 13.26 8.57
N ILE A 279 -13.29 12.28 8.55
CA ILE A 279 -12.79 11.59 9.75
C ILE A 279 -11.43 12.19 10.08
N THR A 280 -11.33 13.04 11.10
CA THR A 280 -10.14 13.90 11.27
C THR A 280 -8.90 13.09 11.67
N ASN A 281 -9.06 12.15 12.59
CA ASN A 281 -7.95 11.41 13.17
C ASN A 281 -7.80 10.04 12.54
N GLY A 282 -8.88 9.25 12.52
CA GLY A 282 -8.87 7.95 11.86
C GLY A 282 -9.85 6.94 12.43
N ILE A 283 -9.71 5.72 11.93
CA ILE A 283 -10.49 4.54 12.28
C ILE A 283 -9.51 3.49 12.81
N THR A 284 -9.77 2.98 14.01
CA THR A 284 -8.89 2.02 14.67
C THR A 284 -9.65 0.78 15.10
N PHE A 285 -9.12 -0.40 14.76
CA PHE A 285 -9.56 -1.69 15.26
C PHE A 285 -8.45 -2.30 16.12
N ASN A 286 -8.78 -2.71 17.34
CA ASN A 286 -7.86 -3.32 18.31
C ASN A 286 -8.38 -4.68 18.77
N GLY A 287 -7.50 -5.50 19.37
CA GLY A 287 -7.83 -6.81 19.91
C GLY A 287 -8.25 -7.79 18.81
N THR A 288 -9.45 -8.36 18.93
CA THR A 288 -10.04 -9.27 17.95
C THR A 288 -11.31 -8.67 17.34
N SER A 289 -11.41 -7.33 17.29
CA SER A 289 -12.58 -6.64 16.78
C SER A 289 -12.73 -6.91 15.29
N ALA A 290 -13.97 -7.02 14.83
CA ALA A 290 -14.27 -7.48 13.48
C ALA A 290 -15.37 -6.65 12.82
N MET A 291 -15.14 -6.25 11.56
CA MET A 291 -16.13 -5.63 10.70
C MET A 291 -16.43 -6.52 9.49
N THR A 292 -17.71 -6.71 9.17
CA THR A 292 -18.13 -7.46 7.98
C THR A 292 -18.55 -6.58 6.80
N GLY A 293 -18.83 -5.29 7.04
CA GLY A 293 -19.17 -4.34 5.98
C GLY A 293 -17.97 -3.58 5.44
N ASN A 294 -18.24 -2.72 4.47
CA ASN A 294 -17.27 -1.89 3.75
C ASN A 294 -17.01 -0.57 4.48
N ILE A 295 -15.84 0.01 4.23
CA ILE A 295 -15.53 1.41 4.53
C ILE A 295 -15.49 2.17 3.20
N SER A 296 -16.37 3.14 3.01
CA SER A 296 -16.42 3.95 1.79
C SER A 296 -16.38 5.44 2.08
N SER A 297 -15.63 6.18 1.28
CA SER A 297 -15.52 7.64 1.42
C SER A 297 -15.29 8.32 0.07
N SER A 298 -15.88 9.49 -0.09
CA SER A 298 -15.51 10.49 -1.09
C SER A 298 -14.83 11.74 -0.47
N GLY A 299 -14.50 11.66 0.82
CA GLY A 299 -13.92 12.73 1.63
C GLY A 299 -12.62 12.32 2.34
N ARG A 300 -12.30 13.01 3.44
CA ARG A 300 -11.02 12.83 4.13
C ARG A 300 -11.12 11.81 5.25
N ILE A 301 -10.15 10.91 5.36
CA ILE A 301 -9.91 10.06 6.53
C ILE A 301 -8.47 10.32 7.01
N GLY A 302 -8.28 10.47 8.32
CA GLY A 302 -6.95 10.63 8.90
C GLY A 302 -6.09 9.37 8.69
N SER A 303 -6.46 8.24 9.29
CA SER A 303 -5.84 6.93 9.08
C SER A 303 -6.86 5.79 9.16
N ILE A 304 -6.48 4.60 8.68
CA ILE A 304 -7.15 3.35 9.03
C ILE A 304 -6.08 2.41 9.61
N VAL A 305 -6.27 1.98 10.85
CA VAL A 305 -5.30 1.16 11.59
C VAL A 305 -5.99 -0.08 12.14
N LEU A 306 -5.42 -1.24 11.86
CA LEU A 306 -5.82 -2.51 12.46
C LEU A 306 -4.62 -3.06 13.24
N ASN A 307 -4.83 -3.35 14.52
CA ASN A 307 -3.82 -3.90 15.43
C ASN A 307 -4.24 -5.29 15.92
N ASP A 308 -3.32 -5.99 16.57
CA ASP A 308 -3.54 -7.30 17.19
C ASP A 308 -4.09 -8.32 16.16
N SER A 309 -5.25 -8.92 16.40
CA SER A 309 -5.90 -9.88 15.49
C SER A 309 -7.22 -9.33 14.94
N SER A 310 -7.31 -8.01 14.78
CA SER A 310 -8.52 -7.35 14.28
C SER A 310 -8.71 -7.56 12.77
N THR A 311 -9.97 -7.54 12.33
CA THR A 311 -10.31 -7.90 10.94
C THR A 311 -11.32 -6.96 10.30
N ILE A 312 -11.11 -6.64 9.02
CA ILE A 312 -12.12 -6.06 8.13
C ILE A 312 -12.33 -7.03 6.98
N LYS A 313 -13.55 -7.57 6.89
CA LYS A 313 -13.93 -8.45 5.77
C LYS A 313 -14.49 -7.71 4.58
N GLY A 314 -14.89 -6.45 4.72
CA GLY A 314 -15.37 -5.64 3.60
C GLY A 314 -14.24 -4.96 2.83
N ASN A 315 -14.61 -4.26 1.77
CA ASN A 315 -13.70 -3.44 0.98
C ASN A 315 -13.43 -2.09 1.66
N ILE A 316 -12.27 -1.50 1.37
CA ILE A 316 -12.02 -0.07 1.56
C ILE A 316 -12.08 0.59 0.19
N SER A 317 -13.04 1.51 -0.01
CA SER A 317 -13.29 2.11 -1.32
C SER A 317 -13.31 3.63 -1.26
N LEU A 318 -12.47 4.26 -2.09
CA LEU A 318 -12.33 5.71 -2.19
C LEU A 318 -12.79 6.18 -3.56
N THR A 319 -13.61 7.23 -3.60
CA THR A 319 -14.10 7.86 -4.85
C THR A 319 -13.99 9.38 -4.79
N GLY A 320 -14.22 10.07 -5.91
CA GLY A 320 -14.16 11.53 -5.98
C GLY A 320 -12.76 12.06 -5.63
N SER A 321 -12.67 12.85 -4.56
CA SER A 321 -11.40 13.44 -4.08
C SER A 321 -11.02 12.92 -2.69
N ALA A 322 -11.41 11.68 -2.39
CA ALA A 322 -11.13 11.09 -1.10
C ALA A 322 -9.63 10.99 -0.81
N ASN A 323 -9.26 11.14 0.47
CA ASN A 323 -7.86 11.07 0.89
C ASN A 323 -7.71 10.37 2.24
N ILE A 324 -6.92 9.31 2.30
CA ILE A 324 -6.42 8.73 3.55
C ILE A 324 -5.02 9.29 3.83
N VAL A 325 -4.96 10.27 4.73
CA VAL A 325 -3.81 11.17 4.88
C VAL A 325 -2.59 10.48 5.47
N ASN A 326 -2.77 9.65 6.49
CA ASN A 326 -1.69 8.94 7.19
C ASN A 326 -1.62 7.46 6.79
N GLY A 327 -2.38 7.08 5.76
CA GLY A 327 -2.36 5.75 5.17
C GLY A 327 -3.18 4.69 5.91
N ILE A 328 -2.99 3.46 5.47
CA ILE A 328 -3.57 2.25 6.03
C ILE A 328 -2.44 1.44 6.67
N SER A 329 -2.64 0.91 7.87
CA SER A 329 -1.65 0.07 8.56
C SER A 329 -2.29 -1.18 9.14
N LEU A 330 -1.75 -2.33 8.76
CA LEU A 330 -2.06 -3.64 9.35
C LEU A 330 -0.85 -4.06 10.16
N LEU A 331 -1.04 -4.13 11.47
CA LEU A 331 0.01 -4.47 12.43
C LEU A 331 -0.30 -5.84 13.07
N ASP A 332 0.75 -6.49 13.56
CA ASP A 332 0.67 -7.74 14.33
C ASP A 332 0.05 -8.91 13.54
N SER A 333 -1.17 -9.33 13.81
CA SER A 333 -1.91 -10.38 13.09
C SER A 333 -3.17 -9.85 12.41
N ALA A 334 -3.25 -8.53 12.23
CA ALA A 334 -4.43 -7.87 11.67
C ALA A 334 -4.65 -8.26 10.21
N SER A 335 -5.92 -8.30 9.78
CA SER A 335 -6.21 -8.63 8.39
C SER A 335 -7.33 -7.83 7.74
N ILE A 336 -7.14 -7.59 6.44
CA ILE A 336 -8.18 -7.18 5.51
C ILE A 336 -8.33 -8.32 4.52
N THR A 337 -9.53 -8.89 4.37
CA THR A 337 -9.75 -10.07 3.52
C THR A 337 -10.35 -9.76 2.15
N ASN A 338 -10.64 -8.50 1.90
CA ASN A 338 -11.16 -8.00 0.63
C ASN A 338 -10.24 -6.89 0.09
N GLY A 339 -10.65 -6.20 -0.97
CA GLY A 339 -9.78 -5.27 -1.68
C GLY A 339 -9.72 -3.85 -1.09
N ILE A 340 -8.71 -3.12 -1.57
CA ILE A 340 -8.66 -1.66 -1.51
C ILE A 340 -8.85 -1.13 -2.92
N SER A 341 -9.82 -0.24 -3.11
CA SER A 341 -10.07 0.38 -4.40
C SER A 341 -10.03 1.90 -4.33
N LEU A 342 -9.29 2.51 -5.25
CA LEU A 342 -9.29 3.96 -5.48
C LEU A 342 -9.89 4.20 -6.86
N ALA A 343 -10.82 5.14 -6.91
CA ALA A 343 -11.40 5.70 -8.12
C ALA A 343 -11.17 7.22 -8.17
N ASP A 344 -11.33 7.81 -9.35
CA ASP A 344 -11.24 9.24 -9.58
C ASP A 344 -9.90 9.85 -9.13
N SER A 345 -9.91 10.95 -8.38
CA SER A 345 -8.70 11.65 -7.89
C SER A 345 -8.36 11.28 -6.45
N SER A 346 -8.72 10.05 -6.05
CA SER A 346 -8.53 9.57 -4.68
C SER A 346 -7.06 9.30 -4.36
N ARG A 347 -6.66 9.48 -3.09
CA ARG A 347 -5.27 9.32 -2.65
C ARG A 347 -5.15 8.53 -1.35
N ILE A 348 -4.11 7.71 -1.25
CA ILE A 348 -3.65 7.11 0.00
C ILE A 348 -2.16 7.40 0.14
N SER A 349 -1.73 7.98 1.26
CA SER A 349 -0.30 8.30 1.41
C SER A 349 0.60 7.07 1.48
N LYS A 350 0.14 6.02 2.17
CA LYS A 350 0.85 4.74 2.26
C LYS A 350 -0.06 3.58 2.64
N ILE A 351 0.34 2.36 2.30
CA ILE A 351 -0.20 1.12 2.82
C ILE A 351 0.96 0.35 3.46
N LEU A 352 0.84 0.04 4.75
CA LEU A 352 1.83 -0.72 5.50
C LEU A 352 1.22 -2.05 5.98
N ILE A 353 1.91 -3.15 5.67
CA ILE A 353 1.64 -4.48 6.21
C ILE A 353 2.91 -4.90 6.97
N ASP A 354 2.89 -4.81 8.30
CA ASP A 354 4.07 -4.96 9.15
C ASP A 354 3.85 -6.01 10.25
N GLY A 355 4.56 -7.12 10.14
CA GLY A 355 4.52 -8.22 11.11
C GLY A 355 5.49 -8.10 12.29
N SER A 356 6.07 -6.93 12.55
CA SER A 356 7.11 -6.72 13.57
C SER A 356 6.81 -7.25 14.98
N ASN A 357 5.54 -7.44 15.38
CA ASN A 357 5.18 -8.07 16.66
C ASN A 357 4.45 -9.43 16.54
N SER A 358 4.49 -10.10 15.38
CA SER A 358 3.93 -11.44 15.14
C SER A 358 4.76 -12.57 15.79
N SER A 359 5.01 -12.50 17.10
CA SER A 359 5.73 -13.55 17.84
C SER A 359 4.83 -14.66 18.41
N GLY A 360 3.53 -14.64 18.08
CA GLY A 360 2.51 -15.56 18.61
C GLY A 360 1.87 -16.49 17.57
N THR A 361 1.10 -17.45 18.07
CA THR A 361 0.29 -18.44 17.31
C THR A 361 -0.80 -17.85 16.39
N ASN A 362 -0.96 -16.52 16.35
CA ASN A 362 -2.07 -15.83 15.68
C ASN A 362 -1.80 -15.43 14.22
N GLY A 363 -0.69 -15.87 13.63
CA GLY A 363 -0.35 -15.59 12.24
C GLY A 363 0.23 -14.18 12.01
N THR A 364 0.69 -13.92 10.80
CA THR A 364 1.26 -12.63 10.38
C THR A 364 0.17 -11.71 9.83
N PRO A 365 0.38 -10.38 9.77
CA PRO A 365 -0.64 -9.47 9.28
C PRO A 365 -0.82 -9.72 7.79
N LYS A 366 -2.07 -9.64 7.34
CA LYS A 366 -2.45 -10.08 6.01
C LYS A 366 -3.42 -9.15 5.33
N LEU A 367 -3.05 -8.66 4.14
CA LEU A 367 -4.02 -8.12 3.20
C LEU A 367 -4.26 -9.17 2.11
N ALA A 368 -5.44 -9.79 2.14
CA ALA A 368 -5.92 -10.69 1.10
C ALA A 368 -6.94 -9.93 0.26
N GLY A 369 -6.67 -9.72 -1.02
CA GLY A 369 -7.51 -8.95 -1.91
C GLY A 369 -6.71 -8.02 -2.81
N ASN A 370 -7.36 -7.56 -3.87
CA ASN A 370 -6.70 -6.70 -4.86
C ASN A 370 -6.55 -5.28 -4.31
N ILE A 371 -5.42 -4.65 -4.65
CA ILE A 371 -5.26 -3.20 -4.54
C ILE A 371 -5.43 -2.66 -5.95
N THR A 372 -6.54 -2.00 -6.22
CA THR A 372 -6.82 -1.45 -7.54
C THR A 372 -6.85 0.07 -7.49
N VAL A 373 -5.92 0.69 -8.19
CA VAL A 373 -5.86 2.13 -8.40
C VAL A 373 -6.34 2.39 -9.82
N GLY A 374 -7.59 2.82 -9.95
CA GLY A 374 -8.20 3.14 -11.24
C GLY A 374 -8.77 4.54 -11.22
N SER A 375 -9.02 5.10 -12.39
CA SER A 375 -9.76 6.35 -12.50
C SER A 375 -10.67 6.32 -13.73
N ALA A 376 -11.68 7.19 -13.74
CA ALA A 376 -12.34 7.57 -14.98
C ALA A 376 -11.44 8.58 -15.75
N LYS A 377 -11.62 8.68 -17.07
CA LYS A 377 -10.83 9.53 -17.98
C LYS A 377 -10.57 10.93 -17.38
N GLY A 378 -9.29 11.31 -17.30
CA GLY A 378 -8.85 12.65 -16.83
C GLY A 378 -8.61 12.80 -15.33
N ASN A 379 -8.81 11.75 -14.52
CA ASN A 379 -8.54 11.75 -13.08
C ASN A 379 -7.25 10.98 -12.75
N THR A 380 -6.56 11.35 -11.67
CA THR A 380 -5.29 10.74 -11.23
C THR A 380 -5.38 10.24 -9.79
N ALA A 381 -5.81 8.99 -9.62
CA ALA A 381 -5.70 8.31 -8.34
C ALA A 381 -4.25 7.90 -8.07
N SER A 382 -3.83 7.95 -6.81
CA SER A 382 -2.45 7.60 -6.45
C SER A 382 -2.33 6.97 -5.06
N ILE A 383 -1.32 6.13 -4.92
CA ILE A 383 -0.80 5.69 -3.63
C ILE A 383 0.65 6.16 -3.55
N GLY A 384 1.08 6.66 -2.39
CA GLY A 384 2.50 6.93 -2.18
C GLY A 384 3.29 5.62 -2.19
N ASN A 385 3.39 4.97 -1.03
CA ASN A 385 4.15 3.71 -0.92
C ASN A 385 3.30 2.54 -0.43
N ILE A 386 3.54 1.36 -0.96
CA ILE A 386 3.08 0.08 -0.41
C ILE A 386 4.29 -0.64 0.18
N THR A 387 4.27 -0.92 1.47
CA THR A 387 5.37 -1.61 2.16
C THR A 387 4.86 -2.88 2.81
N ILE A 388 5.46 -4.01 2.44
CA ILE A 388 5.25 -5.33 3.04
C ILE A 388 6.54 -5.72 3.76
N SER A 389 6.48 -5.82 5.09
CA SER A 389 7.68 -5.95 5.91
C SER A 389 7.52 -6.86 7.12
N ASN A 390 8.66 -7.33 7.64
CA ASN A 390 8.77 -8.06 8.91
C ASN A 390 7.80 -9.26 9.00
N GLY A 391 7.69 -10.05 7.94
CA GLY A 391 6.77 -11.20 7.87
C GLY A 391 5.33 -10.87 7.47
N GLY A 392 5.00 -9.59 7.24
CA GLY A 392 3.74 -9.17 6.63
C GLY A 392 3.45 -9.89 5.32
N THR A 393 2.18 -10.21 5.07
CA THR A 393 1.75 -10.95 3.87
C THR A 393 0.74 -10.16 3.05
N TYR A 394 0.97 -10.11 1.75
CA TYR A 394 0.01 -9.61 0.77
C TYR A 394 -0.35 -10.74 -0.19
N ALA A 395 -1.63 -10.91 -0.48
CA ALA A 395 -2.09 -11.89 -1.47
C ALA A 395 -3.19 -11.27 -2.34
N GLY A 396 -2.91 -11.09 -3.62
CA GLY A 396 -3.81 -10.49 -4.60
C GLY A 396 -3.06 -9.81 -5.73
N THR A 397 -3.78 -9.00 -6.51
CA THR A 397 -3.19 -8.19 -7.57
C THR A 397 -3.09 -6.72 -7.14
N ILE A 398 -1.89 -6.14 -7.24
CA ILE A 398 -1.68 -4.70 -7.18
C ILE A 398 -1.77 -4.20 -8.62
N HIS A 399 -2.80 -3.43 -8.95
CA HIS A 399 -3.08 -2.97 -10.30
C HIS A 399 -3.22 -1.46 -10.35
N THR A 400 -2.30 -0.78 -11.03
CA THR A 400 -2.47 0.61 -11.45
C THR A 400 -2.98 0.66 -12.88
N ARG A 401 -4.10 1.34 -13.10
CA ARG A 401 -4.71 1.55 -14.42
C ARG A 401 -5.26 2.97 -14.59
N ASN A 402 -5.39 3.42 -15.81
CA ASN A 402 -6.02 4.69 -16.20
C ASN A 402 -5.34 5.94 -15.62
N GLN A 403 -4.09 6.24 -15.99
CA GLN A 403 -3.39 7.48 -15.59
C GLN A 403 -3.20 7.59 -14.07
N THR A 404 -2.95 6.47 -13.41
CA THR A 404 -2.75 6.38 -11.96
C THR A 404 -1.31 6.07 -11.62
N SER A 405 -0.91 6.29 -10.37
CA SER A 405 0.45 6.03 -9.94
C SER A 405 0.58 5.36 -8.59
N ILE A 406 1.66 4.62 -8.44
CA ILE A 406 2.24 4.22 -7.15
C ILE A 406 3.69 4.73 -7.13
N ASP A 407 4.09 5.44 -6.08
CA ASP A 407 5.47 5.94 -5.97
C ASP A 407 6.47 4.80 -5.70
N GLY A 408 6.07 3.80 -4.91
CA GLY A 408 6.92 2.65 -4.64
C GLY A 408 6.20 1.46 -4.05
N ILE A 409 6.69 0.26 -4.38
CA ILE A 409 6.32 -0.99 -3.71
C ILE A 409 7.60 -1.58 -3.13
N THR A 410 7.63 -1.79 -1.81
CA THR A 410 8.79 -2.36 -1.11
C THR A 410 8.41 -3.64 -0.38
N ILE A 411 9.11 -4.72 -0.67
CA ILE A 411 8.99 -6.02 0.01
C ILE A 411 10.32 -6.27 0.73
N THR A 412 10.32 -6.20 2.06
CA THR A 412 11.55 -6.21 2.86
C THR A 412 11.45 -7.05 4.12
N ASN A 413 12.58 -7.40 4.72
CA ASN A 413 12.66 -8.00 6.06
C ASN A 413 11.75 -9.24 6.21
N GLY A 414 11.78 -10.15 5.24
CA GLY A 414 10.92 -11.34 5.25
C GLY A 414 9.44 -11.11 4.91
N GLY A 415 9.06 -9.92 4.43
CA GLY A 415 7.74 -9.69 3.84
C GLY A 415 7.48 -10.60 2.65
N VAL A 416 6.22 -11.04 2.48
CA VAL A 416 5.82 -11.98 1.44
C VAL A 416 4.66 -11.45 0.62
N VAL A 417 4.83 -11.46 -0.70
CA VAL A 417 3.75 -11.25 -1.67
C VAL A 417 3.41 -12.59 -2.32
N GLY A 418 2.13 -12.97 -2.30
CA GLY A 418 1.66 -14.27 -2.77
C GLY A 418 2.01 -15.44 -1.84
N SER A 419 1.92 -16.65 -2.38
CA SER A 419 2.35 -17.91 -1.74
C SER A 419 2.72 -18.93 -2.81
N ASN A 420 3.37 -20.02 -2.41
CA ASN A 420 3.71 -21.13 -3.31
C ASN A 420 2.50 -21.84 -3.96
N THR A 421 1.28 -21.59 -3.47
CA THR A 421 0.03 -22.14 -4.03
C THR A 421 -0.89 -21.07 -4.62
N ALA A 422 -0.55 -19.79 -4.48
CA ALA A 422 -1.37 -18.68 -4.98
C ALA A 422 -0.47 -17.50 -5.36
N ASN A 423 -0.27 -17.34 -6.66
CA ASN A 423 0.56 -16.28 -7.22
C ASN A 423 -0.15 -14.92 -7.12
N SER A 424 0.65 -13.88 -6.88
CA SER A 424 0.21 -12.48 -6.89
C SER A 424 0.85 -11.75 -8.05
N THR A 425 0.19 -10.71 -8.55
CA THR A 425 0.71 -9.93 -9.68
C THR A 425 0.81 -8.46 -9.27
N ILE A 426 1.95 -7.84 -9.57
CA ILE A 426 2.09 -6.39 -9.58
C ILE A 426 2.02 -5.96 -11.04
N ILE A 427 1.01 -5.18 -11.41
CA ILE A 427 0.76 -4.81 -12.79
C ILE A 427 0.46 -3.32 -12.96
N SER A 428 1.08 -2.74 -13.99
CA SER A 428 0.78 -1.41 -14.50
C SER A 428 0.18 -1.52 -15.90
N SER A 429 -1.01 -0.93 -16.11
CA SER A 429 -1.68 -0.80 -17.42
C SER A 429 -2.26 0.61 -17.64
N GLY A 430 -2.82 0.92 -18.81
CA GLY A 430 -3.64 2.13 -19.03
C GLY A 430 -2.98 3.47 -18.71
N ASN A 431 -1.83 3.81 -19.31
CA ASN A 431 -1.06 5.04 -19.03
C ASN A 431 -0.66 5.25 -17.56
N SER A 432 -0.63 4.19 -16.75
CA SER A 432 -0.24 4.29 -15.34
C SER A 432 1.26 4.09 -15.13
N THR A 433 1.74 4.40 -13.93
CA THR A 433 3.14 4.21 -13.57
C THR A 433 3.31 3.69 -12.15
N ILE A 434 4.06 2.60 -12.01
CA ILE A 434 4.65 2.19 -10.73
C ILE A 434 6.11 2.61 -10.78
N HIS A 435 6.52 3.61 -9.99
CA HIS A 435 7.85 4.21 -10.19
C HIS A 435 8.97 3.29 -9.71
N ASN A 436 8.79 2.58 -8.59
CA ASN A 436 9.82 1.69 -8.07
C ASN A 436 9.21 0.41 -7.49
N ILE A 437 9.91 -0.72 -7.68
CA ILE A 437 9.63 -1.98 -7.01
C ILE A 437 10.93 -2.50 -6.41
N ASP A 438 10.99 -2.61 -5.09
CA ASP A 438 12.17 -3.05 -4.35
C ASP A 438 11.86 -4.34 -3.58
N ILE A 439 12.60 -5.42 -3.86
CA ILE A 439 12.55 -6.69 -3.12
C ILE A 439 13.90 -6.88 -2.44
N GLN A 440 13.96 -6.72 -1.12
CA GLN A 440 15.22 -6.66 -0.37
C GLN A 440 15.19 -7.39 0.97
N ASN A 441 16.34 -7.57 1.63
CA ASN A 441 16.45 -8.06 3.01
C ASN A 441 15.60 -9.31 3.33
N GLY A 442 15.66 -10.34 2.48
CA GLY A 442 14.89 -11.57 2.65
C GLY A 442 13.41 -11.48 2.22
N GLY A 443 12.98 -10.36 1.64
CA GLY A 443 11.68 -10.23 0.99
C GLY A 443 11.51 -11.26 -0.13
N THR A 444 10.30 -11.81 -0.26
CA THR A 444 9.95 -12.79 -1.31
C THR A 444 8.66 -12.40 -1.99
N MET A 445 8.63 -12.49 -3.31
CA MET A 445 7.41 -12.43 -4.11
C MET A 445 7.18 -13.76 -4.82
N TYR A 446 5.95 -14.25 -4.80
CA TYR A 446 5.44 -15.38 -5.57
C TYR A 446 4.46 -14.84 -6.62
N GLY A 447 4.81 -14.98 -7.89
CA GLY A 447 4.09 -14.42 -9.03
C GLY A 447 4.84 -13.27 -9.72
N ASN A 448 4.14 -12.48 -10.53
CA ASN A 448 4.76 -11.71 -11.62
C ASN A 448 4.80 -10.21 -11.38
N ILE A 449 5.78 -9.55 -12.03
CA ILE A 449 5.83 -8.10 -12.21
C ILE A 449 5.58 -7.80 -13.68
N GLU A 450 4.54 -7.04 -13.99
CA GLU A 450 4.05 -6.89 -15.36
C GLU A 450 3.83 -5.41 -15.74
N ALA A 451 4.40 -5.00 -16.86
CA ALA A 451 4.10 -3.74 -17.52
C ALA A 451 3.44 -4.07 -18.87
N GLN A 452 2.13 -3.88 -18.99
CA GLN A 452 1.42 -4.25 -20.21
C GLN A 452 0.03 -3.61 -20.35
N TRP A 453 -0.53 -3.72 -21.55
CA TRP A 453 -1.96 -3.57 -21.80
C TRP A 453 -2.74 -4.84 -21.41
N ILE A 454 -4.00 -4.70 -20.97
CA ILE A 454 -4.90 -5.85 -20.73
C ILE A 454 -6.17 -5.72 -21.60
N PRO A 455 -6.37 -6.59 -22.60
CA PRO A 455 -7.48 -6.47 -23.58
C PRO A 455 -8.90 -6.62 -23.00
N ASP A 456 -9.08 -7.42 -21.96
CA ASP A 456 -10.41 -7.90 -21.54
C ASP A 456 -11.04 -7.11 -20.36
N GLY A 457 -10.34 -6.10 -19.86
CA GLY A 457 -10.73 -5.32 -18.69
C GLY A 457 -11.60 -4.10 -18.99
N ASN A 458 -12.66 -4.22 -19.80
CA ASN A 458 -13.48 -3.07 -20.22
C ASN A 458 -12.61 -1.95 -20.85
N ALA A 459 -11.96 -2.30 -21.97
CA ALA A 459 -10.92 -1.54 -22.68
C ALA A 459 -11.24 -0.06 -22.98
N ASN A 460 -12.48 0.40 -22.80
CA ASN A 460 -12.95 1.74 -23.12
C ASN A 460 -12.42 2.86 -22.18
N ASN A 461 -11.66 2.51 -21.13
CA ASN A 461 -11.16 3.46 -20.12
C ASN A 461 -9.62 3.60 -20.06
N GLU A 462 -8.87 2.87 -20.88
CA GLU A 462 -7.39 2.96 -20.93
C GLU A 462 -6.88 4.01 -21.92
N GLU A 463 -7.78 4.89 -22.35
CA GLU A 463 -7.44 6.07 -23.13
C GLU A 463 -6.80 7.15 -22.24
N ASP A 464 -5.72 7.75 -22.72
CA ASP A 464 -5.25 9.02 -22.17
C ASP A 464 -6.33 10.13 -22.34
N GLN A 465 -6.06 11.32 -21.82
CA GLN A 465 -6.95 12.47 -21.97
C GLN A 465 -7.30 12.81 -23.44
N ASN A 466 -6.53 12.30 -24.41
CA ASN A 466 -6.70 12.51 -25.85
C ASN A 466 -7.38 11.35 -26.57
N GLY A 467 -7.80 10.28 -25.86
CA GLY A 467 -8.42 9.13 -26.50
C GLY A 467 -7.47 8.05 -26.98
N VAL A 468 -6.18 8.11 -26.59
CA VAL A 468 -5.16 7.16 -27.06
C VAL A 468 -4.96 6.05 -26.05
N PHE A 469 -5.14 4.80 -26.45
CA PHE A 469 -4.77 3.64 -25.64
C PHE A 469 -3.26 3.65 -25.38
N ARG A 470 -2.91 3.66 -24.10
CA ARG A 470 -1.52 3.63 -23.62
C ARG A 470 -1.35 2.55 -22.59
N ASP A 471 -0.15 2.00 -22.56
CA ASP A 471 0.18 0.91 -21.65
C ASP A 471 0.67 1.46 -20.32
N GLY A 472 0.75 0.60 -19.32
CA GLY A 472 1.34 0.98 -18.04
C GLY A 472 2.85 0.80 -18.07
N ASN A 473 3.55 1.71 -17.40
CA ASN A 473 4.99 1.68 -17.25
C ASN A 473 5.38 1.27 -15.83
N ILE A 474 6.58 0.70 -15.72
CA ILE A 474 7.26 0.49 -14.44
C ILE A 474 8.57 1.26 -14.51
N GLY A 475 8.97 1.93 -13.43
CA GLY A 475 10.27 2.57 -13.37
C GLY A 475 11.36 1.54 -13.08
N ASN A 476 12.00 1.68 -11.92
CA ASN A 476 13.11 0.81 -11.55
C ASN A 476 12.64 -0.40 -10.74
N VAL A 477 13.18 -1.57 -11.05
CA VAL A 477 13.00 -2.79 -10.27
C VAL A 477 14.35 -3.17 -9.66
N SER A 478 14.42 -3.24 -8.33
CA SER A 478 15.60 -3.66 -7.58
C SER A 478 15.34 -4.97 -6.84
N ILE A 479 16.17 -5.99 -7.05
CA ILE A 479 16.01 -7.30 -6.43
C ILE A 479 17.31 -7.73 -5.75
N VAL A 480 17.29 -7.70 -4.43
CA VAL A 480 18.28 -8.31 -3.53
C VAL A 480 17.69 -9.57 -2.84
N GLY A 481 16.36 -9.62 -2.74
CA GLY A 481 15.60 -10.77 -2.24
C GLY A 481 15.27 -11.77 -3.35
N ARG A 482 14.03 -12.27 -3.38
CA ARG A 482 13.63 -13.34 -4.31
C ARG A 482 12.30 -13.05 -5.01
N LEU A 483 12.29 -13.19 -6.32
CA LEU A 483 11.11 -13.21 -7.17
C LEU A 483 10.91 -14.63 -7.73
N GLN A 484 9.78 -15.24 -7.38
CA GLN A 484 9.35 -16.54 -7.88
C GLN A 484 8.20 -16.40 -8.86
N GLY A 485 8.52 -15.77 -9.98
CA GLY A 485 7.64 -15.56 -11.12
C GLY A 485 8.38 -14.73 -12.16
N ASP A 486 7.63 -14.21 -13.12
CA ASP A 486 8.19 -13.58 -14.31
C ASP A 486 8.24 -12.06 -14.18
N ILE A 487 9.15 -11.44 -14.95
CA ILE A 487 9.08 -10.03 -15.30
C ILE A 487 8.60 -9.94 -16.75
N VAL A 488 7.48 -9.26 -16.98
CA VAL A 488 6.85 -9.18 -18.30
C VAL A 488 6.73 -7.73 -18.75
N VAL A 489 7.19 -7.42 -19.97
CA VAL A 489 7.04 -6.10 -20.60
C VAL A 489 6.48 -6.30 -22.01
N ASN A 490 5.22 -5.94 -22.24
CA ASN A 490 4.53 -6.20 -23.50
C ASN A 490 3.93 -4.94 -24.12
N HIS A 491 3.51 -5.04 -25.38
CA HIS A 491 2.90 -3.94 -26.12
C HIS A 491 3.84 -2.72 -26.24
N LYS A 492 3.45 -1.51 -25.86
CA LYS A 492 4.25 -0.28 -25.81
C LYS A 492 4.72 0.04 -24.38
N ALA A 493 4.62 -0.91 -23.46
CA ALA A 493 5.04 -0.69 -22.08
C ALA A 493 6.55 -0.52 -21.98
N THR A 494 6.98 0.23 -20.97
CA THR A 494 8.39 0.43 -20.67
C THR A 494 8.70 0.07 -19.22
N MET A 495 9.88 -0.49 -19.02
CA MET A 495 10.53 -0.66 -17.73
C MET A 495 11.90 0.03 -17.77
N ASN A 496 12.15 0.97 -16.85
CA ASN A 496 13.39 1.76 -16.89
C ASN A 496 14.62 0.89 -16.63
N SER A 497 14.59 0.09 -15.56
CA SER A 497 15.71 -0.78 -15.25
C SER A 497 15.34 -1.97 -14.37
N LEU A 498 16.13 -3.03 -14.50
CA LEU A 498 16.24 -4.12 -13.55
C LEU A 498 17.66 -4.14 -13.01
N THR A 499 17.82 -3.95 -11.70
CA THR A 499 19.10 -4.12 -11.00
C THR A 499 18.99 -5.25 -9.99
N MET A 500 19.94 -6.18 -10.03
CA MET A 500 20.03 -7.29 -9.08
C MET A 500 21.40 -7.30 -8.43
N SER A 501 21.45 -7.53 -7.12
CA SER A 501 22.71 -7.57 -6.35
C SER A 501 22.69 -8.67 -5.28
N ASP A 502 23.85 -8.90 -4.67
CA ASP A 502 24.08 -9.91 -3.63
C ASP A 502 23.62 -11.31 -4.04
N TYR A 503 22.47 -11.77 -3.52
CA TYR A 503 21.88 -13.08 -3.82
C TYR A 503 20.50 -12.95 -4.47
N GLY A 504 20.21 -11.78 -5.05
CA GLY A 504 18.97 -11.48 -5.76
C GLY A 504 18.66 -12.56 -6.79
N THR A 505 17.48 -13.17 -6.72
CA THR A 505 17.13 -14.30 -7.61
C THR A 505 15.76 -14.09 -8.25
N ILE A 506 15.68 -14.29 -9.57
CA ILE A 506 14.43 -14.48 -10.32
C ILE A 506 14.39 -15.93 -10.79
N THR A 507 13.47 -16.73 -10.26
CA THR A 507 13.33 -18.14 -10.69
C THR A 507 12.46 -18.29 -11.93
N GLY A 508 11.68 -17.27 -12.27
CA GLY A 508 10.98 -17.17 -13.56
C GLY A 508 11.82 -16.45 -14.61
N ASN A 509 11.17 -16.04 -15.69
CA ASN A 509 11.78 -15.48 -16.87
C ASN A 509 11.63 -13.96 -16.94
N ILE A 510 12.51 -13.31 -17.70
CA ILE A 510 12.26 -11.98 -18.25
C ILE A 510 11.69 -12.18 -19.64
N ILE A 511 10.50 -11.67 -19.88
CA ILE A 511 9.76 -11.82 -21.14
C ILE A 511 9.42 -10.42 -21.66
N ILE A 512 9.90 -10.10 -22.86
CA ILE A 512 9.68 -8.77 -23.44
C ILE A 512 9.17 -8.93 -24.87
N GLY A 513 7.99 -8.37 -25.15
CA GLY A 513 7.38 -8.38 -26.48
C GLY A 513 6.94 -9.75 -26.97
N GLU A 514 6.53 -10.63 -26.05
CA GLU A 514 5.80 -11.85 -26.39
C GLU A 514 4.38 -11.51 -26.88
N LEU A 515 3.83 -10.38 -26.42
CA LEU A 515 2.56 -9.84 -26.90
C LEU A 515 2.75 -8.45 -27.50
N GLY A 516 1.95 -8.15 -28.51
CA GLY A 516 1.86 -6.84 -29.15
C GLY A 516 1.75 -6.91 -30.68
N SER A 517 1.71 -5.74 -31.30
CA SER A 517 1.47 -5.53 -32.72
C SER A 517 2.61 -4.73 -33.38
N ASN A 518 2.62 -4.73 -34.71
CA ASN A 518 3.56 -3.93 -35.51
C ASN A 518 3.58 -2.47 -35.06
N GLY A 519 4.78 -1.89 -34.92
CA GLY A 519 5.00 -0.51 -34.51
C GLY A 519 4.87 -0.26 -33.00
N GLN A 520 4.77 -1.32 -32.20
CA GLN A 520 4.91 -1.25 -30.74
C GLN A 520 6.33 -1.64 -30.33
N TYR A 521 6.84 -1.00 -29.27
CA TYR A 521 8.25 -1.09 -28.86
C TYR A 521 8.37 -1.37 -27.35
N PRO A 522 8.01 -2.57 -26.88
CA PRO A 522 8.15 -2.90 -25.47
C PRO A 522 9.63 -2.87 -25.10
N THR A 523 9.97 -2.15 -24.04
CA THR A 523 11.37 -1.83 -23.76
C THR A 523 11.71 -2.03 -22.29
N LEU A 524 12.78 -2.78 -22.03
CA LEU A 524 13.49 -2.79 -20.75
C LEU A 524 14.85 -2.13 -20.96
N SER A 525 15.02 -0.89 -20.50
CA SER A 525 16.17 -0.09 -20.95
C SER A 525 17.50 -0.64 -20.45
N THR A 526 17.57 -1.12 -19.21
CA THR A 526 18.80 -1.67 -18.64
C THR A 526 18.52 -2.86 -17.74
N ILE A 527 19.32 -3.91 -17.90
CA ILE A 527 19.44 -5.03 -16.97
C ILE A 527 20.88 -5.05 -16.45
N ARG A 528 21.06 -4.97 -15.14
CA ARG A 528 22.38 -5.09 -14.49
C ARG A 528 22.32 -6.11 -13.35
N LEU A 529 23.18 -7.11 -13.42
CA LEU A 529 23.33 -8.14 -12.40
C LEU A 529 24.71 -8.04 -11.76
N GLU A 530 24.75 -8.04 -10.43
CA GLU A 530 25.97 -7.97 -9.64
C GLU A 530 25.98 -9.06 -8.56
N GLY A 531 27.13 -9.26 -7.91
CA GLY A 531 27.28 -10.25 -6.84
C GLY A 531 27.08 -11.68 -7.36
N ASN A 532 26.28 -12.46 -6.64
CA ASN A 532 25.87 -13.83 -6.97
C ASN A 532 24.39 -13.87 -7.41
N SER A 533 23.89 -12.80 -8.04
CA SER A 533 22.51 -12.72 -8.48
C SER A 533 22.23 -13.63 -9.70
N GLY A 534 20.97 -14.02 -9.89
CA GLY A 534 20.61 -15.00 -10.92
C GLY A 534 19.22 -14.82 -11.55
N ILE A 535 19.13 -15.00 -12.86
CA ILE A 535 17.88 -15.05 -13.64
C ILE A 535 17.76 -16.40 -14.34
N ASN A 536 16.57 -17.00 -14.38
CA ASN A 536 16.37 -18.26 -15.10
C ASN A 536 16.59 -18.09 -16.62
N ALA A 537 15.82 -17.21 -17.28
CA ALA A 537 16.00 -16.95 -18.71
C ALA A 537 15.54 -15.55 -19.11
N ILE A 538 16.05 -15.09 -20.24
CA ILE A 538 15.57 -13.89 -20.94
C ILE A 538 15.07 -14.30 -22.32
N THR A 539 13.82 -13.95 -22.61
CA THR A 539 13.22 -14.12 -23.94
C THR A 539 12.78 -12.75 -24.45
N LEU A 540 13.25 -12.39 -25.65
CA LEU A 540 12.99 -11.11 -26.28
C LEU A 540 12.36 -11.30 -27.66
N GLY A 541 11.24 -10.64 -27.92
CA GLY A 541 10.53 -10.69 -29.20
C GLY A 541 9.79 -12.02 -29.45
N GLY A 542 9.52 -12.31 -30.73
CA GLY A 542 8.79 -13.51 -31.17
C GLY A 542 7.33 -13.25 -31.57
N ALA A 543 6.79 -12.07 -31.26
CA ALA A 543 5.56 -11.55 -31.81
C ALA A 543 5.81 -10.43 -32.85
N ALA A 544 4.74 -9.75 -33.26
CA ALA A 544 4.79 -8.62 -34.18
C ALA A 544 5.41 -7.33 -33.57
N ALA A 545 5.57 -7.27 -32.25
CA ALA A 545 6.16 -6.13 -31.56
C ALA A 545 7.70 -6.12 -31.66
N TYR A 546 8.29 -4.91 -31.68
CA TYR A 546 9.73 -4.68 -31.76
C TYR A 546 10.33 -4.53 -30.36
N ALA A 547 10.66 -5.66 -29.75
CA ALA A 547 11.07 -5.74 -28.36
C ALA A 547 12.53 -5.30 -28.17
N ASN A 548 12.81 -4.47 -27.16
CA ASN A 548 14.14 -3.87 -26.97
C ASN A 548 14.70 -4.08 -25.56
N ILE A 549 15.98 -4.45 -25.50
CA ILE A 549 16.85 -4.30 -24.33
C ILE A 549 17.97 -3.33 -24.71
N GLY A 550 18.06 -2.20 -24.00
CA GLY A 550 19.09 -1.20 -24.25
C GLY A 550 20.48 -1.70 -23.83
N SER A 551 20.60 -2.23 -22.61
CA SER A 551 21.85 -2.85 -22.14
C SER A 551 21.60 -4.01 -21.19
N LEU A 552 22.40 -5.06 -21.35
CA LEU A 552 22.47 -6.20 -20.46
C LEU A 552 23.91 -6.35 -19.97
N THR A 553 24.13 -6.15 -18.67
CA THR A 553 25.46 -6.22 -18.05
C THR A 553 25.44 -7.21 -16.90
N LEU A 554 26.38 -8.16 -16.92
CA LEU A 554 26.60 -9.11 -15.84
C LEU A 554 27.98 -8.84 -15.24
N GLU A 555 28.04 -8.75 -13.92
CA GLU A 555 29.26 -8.55 -13.14
C GLU A 555 29.35 -9.56 -12.00
N GLY A 556 30.52 -9.65 -11.36
CA GLY A 556 30.75 -10.58 -10.25
C GLY A 556 30.60 -12.03 -10.71
N ALA A 557 29.89 -12.84 -9.92
CA ALA A 557 29.53 -14.22 -10.23
C ALA A 557 28.04 -14.35 -10.57
N SER A 558 27.45 -13.28 -11.12
CA SER A 558 26.05 -13.29 -11.54
C SER A 558 25.81 -14.26 -12.69
N SER A 559 24.56 -14.70 -12.84
CA SER A 559 24.21 -15.72 -13.83
C SER A 559 22.87 -15.50 -14.53
N ILE A 560 22.82 -15.95 -15.78
CA ILE A 560 21.58 -16.14 -16.53
C ILE A 560 21.56 -17.58 -17.03
N GLY A 561 20.41 -18.25 -17.01
CA GLY A 561 20.29 -19.56 -17.65
C GLY A 561 20.42 -19.44 -19.16
N THR A 562 19.39 -18.94 -19.84
CA THR A 562 19.36 -18.81 -21.31
C THR A 562 19.05 -17.37 -21.74
N ILE A 563 19.65 -16.92 -22.85
CA ILE A 563 19.21 -15.71 -23.57
C ILE A 563 18.71 -16.11 -24.95
N THR A 564 17.46 -15.81 -25.25
CA THR A 564 16.84 -16.05 -26.56
C THR A 564 16.35 -14.72 -27.14
N ASN A 565 17.00 -14.26 -28.20
CA ASN A 565 16.58 -13.11 -28.99
C ASN A 565 15.86 -13.60 -30.24
N ASN A 566 14.53 -13.53 -30.24
CA ASN A 566 13.69 -13.96 -31.35
C ASN A 566 13.60 -12.88 -32.44
N SER A 567 12.80 -13.16 -33.48
CA SER A 567 12.45 -12.17 -34.50
C SER A 567 11.89 -10.89 -33.88
N ASN A 568 12.27 -9.74 -34.44
CA ASN A 568 11.92 -8.39 -33.97
C ASN A 568 12.48 -8.03 -32.58
N GLY A 569 13.35 -8.87 -32.01
CA GLY A 569 14.07 -8.57 -30.78
C GLY A 569 15.39 -7.83 -31.06
N THR A 570 15.66 -6.78 -30.29
CA THR A 570 16.91 -6.00 -30.33
C THR A 570 17.56 -5.93 -28.96
N ILE A 571 18.81 -6.40 -28.86
CA ILE A 571 19.66 -6.19 -27.69
C ILE A 571 20.83 -5.29 -28.11
N SER A 572 20.90 -4.05 -27.62
CA SER A 572 21.96 -3.15 -28.09
C SER A 572 23.34 -3.49 -27.52
N ASN A 573 23.40 -4.06 -26.31
CA ASN A 573 24.67 -4.49 -25.74
C ASN A 573 24.49 -5.64 -24.74
N ILE A 574 25.32 -6.67 -24.89
CA ILE A 574 25.54 -7.72 -23.89
C ILE A 574 26.99 -7.60 -23.42
N ALA A 575 27.21 -7.31 -22.14
CA ALA A 575 28.54 -7.27 -21.53
C ALA A 575 28.63 -8.27 -20.39
N LEU A 576 29.59 -9.19 -20.48
CA LEU A 576 29.92 -10.13 -19.42
C LEU A 576 31.26 -9.74 -18.81
N ASN A 577 31.28 -9.49 -17.51
CA ASN A 577 32.44 -9.06 -16.74
C ASN A 577 32.67 -9.97 -15.53
N GLY A 578 33.89 -9.96 -14.99
CA GLY A 578 34.23 -10.78 -13.83
C GLY A 578 34.16 -12.28 -14.12
N THR A 579 33.43 -13.02 -13.27
CA THR A 579 33.20 -14.47 -13.39
C THR A 579 31.74 -14.79 -13.76
N SER A 580 31.02 -13.83 -14.35
CA SER A 580 29.62 -14.00 -14.70
C SER A 580 29.42 -15.16 -15.67
N THR A 581 28.25 -15.81 -15.63
CA THR A 581 27.99 -17.01 -16.45
C THR A 581 26.65 -16.95 -17.17
N ILE A 582 26.64 -17.39 -18.43
CA ILE A 582 25.41 -17.77 -19.14
C ILE A 582 25.44 -19.29 -19.28
N THR A 583 24.41 -19.97 -18.78
CA THR A 583 24.49 -21.42 -18.51
C THR A 583 24.09 -22.29 -19.70
N ASN A 584 23.19 -21.79 -20.54
CA ASN A 584 22.61 -22.54 -21.68
C ASN A 584 22.85 -21.84 -23.01
N GLY A 585 23.64 -20.77 -23.03
CA GLY A 585 24.04 -20.05 -24.23
C GLY A 585 23.18 -18.84 -24.58
N ILE A 586 23.60 -18.17 -25.65
CA ILE A 586 22.89 -17.05 -26.28
C ILE A 586 22.43 -17.53 -27.66
N THR A 587 21.14 -17.40 -27.95
CA THR A 587 20.59 -17.68 -29.28
C THR A 587 20.03 -16.40 -29.88
N ASN A 588 20.55 -16.00 -31.04
CA ASN A 588 19.99 -14.96 -31.89
C ASN A 588 19.27 -15.61 -33.08
N ALA A 589 17.95 -15.58 -33.06
CA ALA A 589 17.13 -16.19 -34.10
C ALA A 589 17.04 -15.31 -35.36
N SER A 590 16.42 -15.86 -36.40
CA SER A 590 16.16 -15.13 -37.64
C SER A 590 15.36 -13.85 -37.38
N GLY A 591 15.84 -12.72 -37.92
CA GLY A 591 15.23 -11.40 -37.69
C GLY A 591 15.50 -10.79 -36.31
N GLY A 592 16.31 -11.44 -35.48
CA GLY A 592 16.84 -10.88 -34.23
C GLY A 592 18.12 -10.08 -34.47
N THR A 593 18.31 -9.01 -33.68
CA THR A 593 19.52 -8.17 -33.72
C THR A 593 20.18 -8.09 -32.35
N ILE A 594 21.48 -8.38 -32.28
CA ILE A 594 22.33 -8.07 -31.13
C ILE A 594 23.44 -7.13 -31.60
N SER A 595 23.45 -5.87 -31.17
CA SER A 595 24.44 -4.92 -31.71
C SER A 595 25.85 -5.20 -31.21
N ASN A 596 26.01 -5.57 -29.93
CA ASN A 596 27.34 -5.84 -29.36
C ASN A 596 27.29 -6.99 -28.36
N ILE A 597 28.30 -7.86 -28.41
CA ILE A 597 28.62 -8.84 -27.38
C ILE A 597 30.07 -8.63 -26.96
N THR A 598 30.26 -8.21 -25.71
CA THR A 598 31.59 -8.04 -25.11
C THR A 598 31.81 -9.11 -24.04
N LEU A 599 32.84 -9.94 -24.25
CA LEU A 599 33.27 -10.96 -23.31
C LEU A 599 34.58 -10.51 -22.66
N ALA A 600 34.53 -10.04 -21.42
CA ALA A 600 35.70 -9.57 -20.69
C ALA A 600 36.02 -10.41 -19.44
N SER A 601 37.29 -10.44 -19.04
CA SER A 601 37.76 -11.14 -17.83
C SER A 601 37.66 -12.67 -17.97
N SER A 602 37.06 -13.35 -16.98
CA SER A 602 36.98 -14.81 -16.88
C SER A 602 35.52 -15.29 -16.89
N ASN A 603 34.67 -14.63 -17.69
CA ASN A 603 33.27 -15.03 -17.84
C ASN A 603 33.13 -16.31 -18.69
N THR A 604 32.01 -17.00 -18.56
CA THR A 604 31.74 -18.24 -19.30
C THR A 604 30.37 -18.19 -19.96
N ILE A 605 30.30 -18.54 -21.26
CA ILE A 605 29.05 -18.85 -21.95
C ILE A 605 29.04 -20.34 -22.27
N ASN A 606 28.40 -21.11 -21.40
CA ASN A 606 28.16 -22.53 -21.66
C ASN A 606 27.24 -22.67 -22.87
N ASN A 607 27.53 -23.63 -23.74
CA ASN A 607 26.88 -23.83 -25.05
C ASN A 607 27.09 -22.68 -26.07
N GLY A 608 27.89 -21.66 -25.74
CA GLY A 608 28.33 -20.64 -26.68
C GLY A 608 27.25 -19.69 -27.17
N ILE A 609 27.56 -19.02 -28.28
CA ILE A 609 26.71 -18.06 -28.99
C ILE A 609 26.25 -18.72 -30.28
N THR A 610 24.95 -18.81 -30.50
CA THR A 610 24.35 -19.29 -31.74
C THR A 610 23.68 -18.13 -32.47
N ASN A 611 24.14 -17.83 -33.68
CA ASN A 611 23.51 -16.86 -34.59
C ASN A 611 22.89 -17.60 -35.77
N ASN A 612 21.58 -17.76 -35.76
CA ASN A 612 20.85 -18.52 -36.78
C ASN A 612 20.81 -17.74 -38.11
N SER A 613 20.48 -18.46 -39.18
CA SER A 613 20.27 -17.84 -40.50
C SER A 613 19.28 -16.66 -40.45
N GLY A 614 19.70 -15.51 -40.99
CA GLY A 614 18.95 -14.25 -40.94
C GLY A 614 19.01 -13.50 -39.60
N GLY A 615 19.75 -14.01 -38.62
CA GLY A 615 20.13 -13.28 -37.41
C GLY A 615 21.31 -12.35 -37.66
N ASN A 616 21.27 -11.18 -37.03
CA ASN A 616 22.29 -10.15 -37.17
C ASN A 616 22.97 -9.89 -35.83
N ILE A 617 24.30 -10.06 -35.79
CA ILE A 617 25.14 -9.59 -34.69
C ILE A 617 26.04 -8.49 -35.23
N GLY A 618 26.13 -7.36 -34.53
CA GLY A 618 27.07 -6.30 -34.88
C GLY A 618 28.50 -6.74 -34.55
N THR A 619 28.97 -6.43 -33.36
CA THR A 619 30.35 -6.75 -32.97
C THR A 619 30.38 -7.82 -31.88
N ILE A 620 31.25 -8.82 -32.04
CA ILE A 620 31.66 -9.73 -30.96
C ILE A 620 33.11 -9.43 -30.62
N THR A 621 33.37 -9.05 -29.37
CA THR A 621 34.72 -8.84 -28.85
C THR A 621 35.02 -9.83 -27.73
N SER A 622 36.03 -10.67 -27.94
CA SER A 622 36.53 -11.63 -26.95
C SER A 622 37.83 -11.15 -26.33
N ASN A 623 37.79 -10.74 -25.06
CA ASN A 623 38.95 -10.33 -24.27
C ASN A 623 39.07 -11.24 -23.03
N LEU A 624 39.16 -12.54 -23.28
CA LEU A 624 39.16 -13.58 -22.26
C LEU A 624 40.55 -14.17 -22.09
N ASP A 625 40.99 -14.34 -20.85
CA ASP A 625 42.21 -15.09 -20.55
C ASP A 625 41.83 -16.56 -20.30
N ASN A 626 42.34 -17.49 -21.13
CA ASN A 626 42.26 -18.95 -20.95
C ASN A 626 40.86 -19.61 -20.96
N ILE A 627 39.82 -18.95 -21.46
CA ILE A 627 38.47 -19.53 -21.61
C ILE A 627 38.13 -19.68 -23.09
N ASN A 628 37.66 -20.86 -23.48
CA ASN A 628 37.23 -21.17 -24.84
C ASN A 628 35.73 -20.90 -24.97
N ASN A 629 35.33 -19.95 -25.81
CA ASN A 629 33.91 -19.81 -26.19
C ASN A 629 33.67 -20.37 -27.59
N ILE A 630 32.47 -20.90 -27.77
CA ILE A 630 32.00 -21.43 -29.06
C ILE A 630 31.08 -20.39 -29.69
N ILE A 631 31.28 -20.11 -30.97
CA ILE A 631 30.38 -19.30 -31.79
C ILE A 631 29.90 -20.20 -32.92
N THR A 632 28.62 -20.52 -32.95
CA THR A 632 27.95 -21.17 -34.07
C THR A 632 27.27 -20.09 -34.90
N ASN A 633 27.70 -19.87 -36.15
CA ASN A 633 27.19 -18.79 -36.98
C ASN A 633 26.68 -19.29 -38.33
N GLU A 634 25.40 -19.05 -38.58
CA GLU A 634 24.72 -19.26 -39.87
C GLU A 634 24.13 -17.95 -40.43
N GLY A 635 24.22 -16.85 -39.65
CA GLY A 635 23.77 -15.51 -40.02
C GLY A 635 24.94 -14.55 -40.25
N THR A 636 24.68 -13.27 -40.00
CA THR A 636 25.68 -12.21 -40.21
C THR A 636 26.27 -11.76 -38.87
N ILE A 637 27.60 -11.72 -38.80
CA ILE A 637 28.37 -11.02 -37.76
C ILE A 637 29.08 -9.85 -38.45
N ASN A 638 28.85 -8.60 -38.04
CA ASN A 638 29.49 -7.46 -38.70
C ASN A 638 31.01 -7.42 -38.39
N GLU A 639 31.38 -7.59 -37.13
CA GLU A 639 32.77 -7.58 -36.69
C GLU A 639 33.03 -8.71 -35.68
N LEU A 640 34.06 -9.51 -35.94
CA LEU A 640 34.57 -10.50 -35.00
C LEU A 640 35.99 -10.13 -34.59
N VAL A 641 36.17 -9.75 -33.33
CA VAL A 641 37.45 -9.33 -32.76
C VAL A 641 37.82 -10.29 -31.64
N VAL A 642 38.85 -11.11 -31.88
CA VAL A 642 39.42 -12.01 -30.87
C VAL A 642 40.66 -11.34 -30.28
N SER A 643 40.48 -10.64 -29.16
CA SER A 643 41.56 -9.91 -28.50
C SER A 643 42.45 -10.81 -27.65
N LYS A 644 41.87 -11.84 -27.02
CA LYS A 644 42.58 -12.81 -26.17
C LYS A 644 41.87 -14.16 -26.11
N GLY A 645 42.61 -15.18 -25.66
CA GLY A 645 42.08 -16.52 -25.44
C GLY A 645 41.80 -17.25 -26.75
N THR A 646 40.87 -18.20 -26.72
CA THR A 646 40.52 -19.01 -27.88
C THR A 646 39.04 -18.89 -28.19
N ILE A 647 38.70 -18.63 -29.46
CA ILE A 647 37.34 -18.75 -29.98
C ILE A 647 37.27 -19.93 -30.94
N THR A 648 36.31 -20.82 -30.71
CA THR A 648 35.96 -21.87 -31.68
C THR A 648 34.76 -21.38 -32.49
N TYR A 649 34.97 -21.10 -33.76
CA TYR A 649 33.92 -20.71 -34.70
C TYR A 649 33.43 -21.94 -35.48
N ILE A 650 32.12 -22.13 -35.55
CA ILE A 650 31.46 -23.25 -36.22
C ILE A 650 30.45 -22.69 -37.20
N ASP A 651 30.59 -23.05 -38.47
CA ASP A 651 29.61 -22.79 -39.52
C ASP A 651 29.42 -24.10 -40.29
N THR A 652 28.44 -24.90 -39.87
CA THR A 652 28.20 -26.23 -40.43
C THR A 652 27.65 -26.20 -41.86
N ASN A 653 27.00 -25.09 -42.23
CA ASN A 653 26.32 -24.94 -43.52
C ASN A 653 27.08 -24.02 -44.48
N ASN A 654 28.23 -23.47 -44.07
CA ASN A 654 29.00 -22.46 -44.79
C ASN A 654 28.13 -21.28 -45.24
N SER A 655 27.15 -20.90 -44.40
CA SER A 655 26.19 -19.84 -44.68
C SER A 655 26.41 -18.61 -43.82
N GLY A 656 27.15 -18.74 -42.72
CA GLY A 656 27.50 -17.64 -41.84
C GLY A 656 28.57 -16.74 -42.47
N VAL A 657 28.42 -15.43 -42.29
CA VAL A 657 29.35 -14.43 -42.85
C VAL A 657 29.85 -13.50 -41.75
N VAL A 658 31.16 -13.25 -41.75
CA VAL A 658 31.75 -12.07 -41.11
C VAL A 658 31.87 -10.96 -42.14
N ASP A 659 31.08 -9.91 -41.97
CA ASP A 659 30.87 -8.91 -43.03
C ASP A 659 32.02 -7.90 -43.12
N SER A 660 32.26 -7.12 -42.08
CA SER A 660 33.12 -5.94 -42.13
C SER A 660 34.55 -6.18 -41.62
N LEU A 661 34.73 -6.84 -40.46
CA LEU A 661 36.04 -7.04 -39.84
C LEU A 661 36.20 -8.43 -39.22
N LEU A 662 37.29 -9.11 -39.59
CA LEU A 662 37.81 -10.27 -38.87
C LEU A 662 39.20 -9.93 -38.32
N GLN A 663 39.32 -9.87 -36.98
CA GLN A 663 40.56 -9.51 -36.31
C GLN A 663 40.96 -10.53 -35.25
N VAL A 664 42.23 -10.91 -35.23
CA VAL A 664 42.82 -11.76 -34.18
C VAL A 664 44.09 -11.08 -33.65
N GLU A 665 44.07 -10.69 -32.39
CA GLU A 665 45.14 -9.95 -31.72
C GLU A 665 46.27 -10.88 -31.23
N ASN A 666 47.41 -10.27 -30.87
CA ASN A 666 48.58 -11.00 -30.38
C ASN A 666 48.24 -11.91 -29.18
N GLY A 667 48.61 -13.18 -29.25
CA GLY A 667 48.38 -14.17 -28.21
C GLY A 667 46.97 -14.78 -28.20
N ALA A 668 46.08 -14.35 -29.11
CA ALA A 668 44.77 -14.95 -29.29
C ALA A 668 44.77 -16.07 -30.34
N THR A 669 43.83 -17.00 -30.21
CA THR A 669 43.60 -18.10 -31.15
C THR A 669 42.16 -18.05 -31.67
N LEU A 670 42.02 -18.12 -32.99
CA LEU A 670 40.73 -18.33 -33.64
C LEU A 670 40.76 -19.67 -34.38
N LYS A 671 39.88 -20.59 -33.99
CA LYS A 671 39.84 -21.97 -34.48
C LYS A 671 38.53 -22.26 -35.19
N MET A 672 38.60 -22.85 -36.39
CA MET A 672 37.43 -23.22 -37.18
C MET A 672 37.05 -24.69 -36.95
N GLY A 673 35.81 -24.93 -36.51
CA GLY A 673 35.35 -26.26 -36.15
C GLY A 673 36.05 -26.83 -34.90
N ALA A 674 35.57 -27.98 -34.43
CA ALA A 674 36.16 -28.63 -33.24
C ALA A 674 37.63 -29.03 -33.45
N ASN A 675 38.02 -29.35 -34.68
CA ASN A 675 39.33 -29.89 -35.03
C ASN A 675 40.26 -28.90 -35.76
N GLY A 676 39.82 -27.68 -36.08
CA GLY A 676 40.65 -26.69 -36.77
C GLY A 676 40.65 -26.87 -38.30
N ASP A 677 39.67 -27.59 -38.84
CA ASP A 677 39.49 -27.92 -40.26
C ASP A 677 38.25 -27.25 -40.87
N GLY A 678 37.50 -26.47 -40.08
CA GLY A 678 36.31 -25.77 -40.52
C GLY A 678 36.61 -24.58 -41.45
N MET A 679 35.56 -23.86 -41.83
CA MET A 679 35.64 -22.69 -42.71
C MET A 679 34.96 -21.48 -42.06
N ILE A 680 35.55 -20.31 -42.26
CA ILE A 680 34.90 -19.01 -42.02
C ILE A 680 34.76 -18.27 -43.34
N THR A 681 33.57 -17.70 -43.59
CA THR A 681 33.35 -16.83 -44.74
C THR A 681 33.47 -15.38 -44.32
N ILE A 682 34.29 -14.62 -45.05
CA ILE A 682 34.36 -13.16 -44.94
C ILE A 682 33.81 -12.53 -46.23
N GLY A 683 33.00 -11.48 -46.10
CA GLY A 683 32.54 -10.75 -47.29
C GLY A 683 31.48 -9.69 -46.99
N SER A 684 31.68 -8.49 -47.53
CA SER A 684 30.72 -7.38 -47.55
C SER A 684 30.65 -6.69 -48.91
N ASP A 685 29.57 -5.96 -49.17
CA ASP A 685 29.41 -5.17 -50.40
C ASP A 685 30.43 -4.01 -50.51
N LEU A 686 30.94 -3.53 -49.37
CA LEU A 686 31.90 -2.41 -49.28
C LEU A 686 33.36 -2.86 -49.11
N GLY A 687 33.56 -4.18 -49.08
CA GLY A 687 34.84 -4.84 -48.88
C GLY A 687 35.24 -5.02 -47.42
N SER A 688 35.63 -6.25 -47.07
CA SER A 688 35.95 -6.65 -45.70
C SER A 688 37.41 -6.40 -45.32
N VAL A 689 37.69 -6.29 -44.02
CA VAL A 689 39.04 -6.19 -43.47
C VAL A 689 39.41 -7.48 -42.75
N LEU A 690 40.52 -8.09 -43.16
CA LEU A 690 41.17 -9.19 -42.46
C LEU A 690 42.44 -8.67 -41.79
N ASP A 691 42.53 -8.78 -40.47
CA ASP A 691 43.64 -8.26 -39.67
C ASP A 691 44.11 -9.29 -38.63
N LEU A 692 45.07 -10.13 -39.04
CA LEU A 692 45.66 -11.17 -38.20
C LEU A 692 47.01 -10.68 -37.68
N LYS A 693 47.07 -10.32 -36.39
CA LYS A 693 48.24 -9.69 -35.77
C LYS A 693 49.38 -10.67 -35.51
N GLN A 694 50.58 -10.12 -35.36
CA GLN A 694 51.78 -10.88 -34.99
C GLN A 694 51.55 -11.63 -33.68
N GLY A 695 51.91 -12.91 -33.66
CA GLY A 695 51.78 -13.76 -32.47
C GLY A 695 50.36 -14.31 -32.22
N SER A 696 49.41 -14.04 -33.11
CA SER A 696 48.10 -14.72 -33.10
C SER A 696 48.16 -16.07 -33.82
N ILE A 697 47.17 -16.93 -33.57
CA ILE A 697 47.00 -18.24 -34.24
C ILE A 697 45.64 -18.27 -34.94
N PHE A 698 45.64 -18.66 -36.22
CA PHE A 698 44.44 -18.93 -36.99
C PHE A 698 44.47 -20.39 -37.46
N GLU A 699 43.53 -21.21 -37.00
CA GLU A 699 43.42 -22.64 -37.35
C GLU A 699 42.17 -22.89 -38.19
N GLY A 700 42.33 -23.29 -39.45
CA GLY A 700 41.21 -23.59 -40.36
C GLY A 700 41.27 -22.83 -41.67
N ASN A 701 40.12 -22.77 -42.36
CA ASN A 701 40.04 -22.27 -43.73
C ASN A 701 39.31 -20.94 -43.86
N LEU A 702 39.77 -20.06 -44.74
CA LEU A 702 39.14 -18.77 -45.02
C LEU A 702 38.52 -18.76 -46.42
N ARG A 703 37.20 -18.56 -46.51
CA ARG A 703 36.52 -18.28 -47.78
C ARG A 703 36.25 -16.79 -47.91
N ASN A 704 36.79 -16.19 -48.96
CA ASN A 704 36.41 -14.84 -49.36
C ASN A 704 35.18 -14.88 -50.28
N ALA A 705 34.08 -14.26 -49.88
CA ALA A 705 32.84 -14.21 -50.66
C ALA A 705 32.64 -12.88 -51.41
N SER A 706 33.48 -11.85 -51.19
CA SER A 706 33.35 -10.53 -51.82
C SER A 706 34.71 -9.84 -52.01
N ALA A 707 34.73 -8.53 -52.26
CA ALA A 707 35.96 -7.74 -52.27
C ALA A 707 36.62 -7.74 -50.88
N ILE A 708 37.95 -7.82 -50.82
CA ILE A 708 38.71 -7.56 -49.59
C ILE A 708 39.25 -6.13 -49.69
N LYS A 709 38.85 -5.29 -48.74
CA LYS A 709 39.31 -3.90 -48.63
C LYS A 709 40.75 -3.82 -48.11
N LYS A 710 41.09 -4.70 -47.15
CA LYS A 710 42.42 -4.77 -46.56
C LYS A 710 42.71 -6.18 -46.03
N TRP A 711 43.92 -6.67 -46.28
CA TRP A 711 44.42 -7.93 -45.73
C TRP A 711 45.79 -7.69 -45.12
N ASP A 712 45.85 -7.73 -43.78
CA ASP A 712 47.09 -7.81 -43.01
C ASP A 712 47.16 -9.19 -42.35
N ASN A 713 48.23 -9.93 -42.60
CA ASN A 713 48.46 -11.21 -41.97
C ASN A 713 49.90 -11.36 -41.51
N LEU A 714 50.07 -11.40 -40.19
CA LEU A 714 51.32 -11.62 -39.48
C LEU A 714 51.20 -12.81 -38.50
N SER A 715 50.13 -13.60 -38.61
CA SER A 715 49.81 -14.69 -37.68
C SER A 715 50.47 -16.00 -38.06
N ASN A 716 50.41 -16.96 -37.14
CA ASN A 716 50.68 -18.36 -37.43
C ASN A 716 49.40 -19.00 -37.99
N ILE A 717 49.35 -19.22 -39.31
CA ILE A 717 48.25 -19.93 -39.95
C ILE A 717 48.51 -21.43 -39.94
N GLN A 718 47.52 -22.20 -39.47
CA GLN A 718 47.45 -23.65 -39.55
C GLN A 718 46.17 -24.06 -40.29
N GLY A 719 46.19 -24.00 -41.63
CA GLY A 719 45.03 -24.22 -42.49
C GLY A 719 45.22 -23.70 -43.91
N SER A 720 44.15 -23.59 -44.71
CA SER A 720 44.19 -23.16 -46.12
C SER A 720 43.36 -21.94 -46.50
#